data_AF-A0A258E7S7-F1
#
_entry.id   AF-A0A258E7S7-F1
#
_cell.length_a   1.000
_cell.length_b   1.000
_cell.length_c   1.000
_cell.angle_alpha   90.00
_cell.angle_beta   90.00
_cell.angle_gamma   90.00
#
_symmetry.space_group_name_H-M   'P 1'
#
loop_
_entity.id
_entity.type
_entity.pdbx_description
1 polymer ?
#
loop_
_entity_poly.entity_id
_entity_poly.type
_entity_poly.pdbx_seq_one_letter_code
_entity_poly.pdbx_strand_id
1 'polypeptide(L)'
;MAYEATGWSFNWESDLSKMNANAYDPVSKPNGHLVSNHSYGLVVGWYRNSSGNWTWAGNTSISTSKDYRFGFYGAKSKGLDDLAVSKPYYTIVWAAGNDRNDTGDGTRDPDGPEDTIGPEGVAKNVITVGAVSANDEYSGPQSVFMSDFSSWGPTDDGRIKPDLVGVGVNVFSSAISNGGTTDSYASLSGTSMAAPNATGSLLLLQQLYSDRNSGRFMRSSTLKALAINTTREAGSAAGPDYVYGWGLLNTHAAAEIILNENGNSDIIREEVLTNGGEFEYEFLSDGVTPIRLTVAWIDPSGNPVSPSLNPANLMLINDLDVRVIDEQGNTFFPWSLNPQSGPNGPAVRDRDNFRDNVEQIQIDAPKAQRYRLKITHKGSLQGGQQAFSLVFKAGVADGASETLYWIGQSGSEWNDPKNWSFVPNGVSAGKIPSNQTRVVFESSTGQNQTVLFNEDATVFSVNLFGNQMVNFDLNQNTLQVESGFRVSNQITQITNGTIRFVNASSNQQLVELGEAIFDDVKLDFEDGSWKILSAGILGDVAVSNATLDFDFAHVRLRSLSVNNGGEVSGVFTKLTFFEGFSLTANSMFKPSIQLAFEGEQGTYSNQIPDLNLALTVLSGVLDWENGDLNRLDIDGARVNASQISKRTG
;
A
#
# COMPACT_ATOMS: atom_id res chain seq x y z
N MET A 1 12.79 -10.25 15.02
CA MET A 1 12.76 -9.18 14.01
C MET A 1 12.38 -7.87 14.67
N ALA A 2 11.10 -7.58 14.93
CA ALA A 2 10.68 -6.37 15.65
C ALA A 2 10.76 -6.52 17.19
N TYR A 3 11.93 -6.25 17.80
CA TYR A 3 12.16 -6.50 19.24
C TYR A 3 11.51 -5.45 20.17
N GLU A 4 11.20 -4.26 19.66
CA GLU A 4 10.48 -3.20 20.42
C GLU A 4 8.95 -3.30 20.27
N ALA A 5 8.46 -4.22 19.44
CA ALA A 5 7.03 -4.42 19.25
C ALA A 5 6.39 -5.07 20.49
N THR A 6 5.17 -4.66 20.81
CA THR A 6 4.35 -5.37 21.79
C THR A 6 3.72 -6.59 21.13
N GLY A 7 3.87 -7.76 21.75
CA GLY A 7 3.28 -9.02 21.30
C GLY A 7 2.12 -9.47 22.18
N TRP A 8 1.06 -9.97 21.56
CA TRP A 8 -0.06 -10.64 22.24
C TRP A 8 -0.11 -12.10 21.82
N SER A 9 -0.26 -13.00 22.80
CA SER A 9 -0.36 -14.44 22.56
C SER A 9 -1.77 -14.93 22.93
N PHE A 10 -2.34 -15.75 22.06
CA PHE A 10 -3.66 -16.34 22.22
C PHE A 10 -3.58 -17.85 22.01
N ASN A 11 -4.41 -18.61 22.72
CA ASN A 11 -4.63 -20.02 22.36
C ASN A 11 -5.43 -20.12 21.05
N TRP A 12 -5.38 -21.29 20.40
CA TRP A 12 -5.95 -21.54 19.07
C TRP A 12 -7.50 -21.59 19.04
N GLU A 13 -8.16 -21.61 20.19
CA GLU A 13 -9.63 -21.73 20.27
C GLU A 13 -10.30 -20.45 19.75
N SER A 14 -11.39 -20.57 18.97
CA SER A 14 -12.13 -19.40 18.45
C SER A 14 -11.26 -18.35 17.73
N ASP A 15 -10.21 -18.82 17.05
CA ASP A 15 -9.18 -18.01 16.41
C ASP A 15 -9.72 -16.84 15.56
N LEU A 16 -10.63 -17.11 14.62
CA LEU A 16 -11.25 -16.08 13.77
C LEU A 16 -11.94 -14.98 14.59
N SER A 17 -12.60 -15.34 15.69
CA SER A 17 -13.27 -14.38 16.56
C SER A 17 -12.25 -13.48 17.27
N LYS A 18 -11.12 -14.02 17.71
CA LYS A 18 -10.07 -13.25 18.38
C LYS A 18 -9.33 -12.35 17.41
N MET A 19 -9.05 -12.83 16.20
CA MET A 19 -8.49 -12.03 15.13
C MET A 19 -9.41 -10.85 14.81
N ASN A 20 -10.70 -11.11 14.54
CA ASN A 20 -11.68 -10.04 14.28
C ASN A 20 -11.79 -9.03 15.42
N ALA A 21 -11.83 -9.53 16.67
CA ALA A 21 -11.95 -8.68 17.83
C ALA A 21 -10.73 -7.79 18.05
N ASN A 22 -9.53 -8.18 17.57
CA ASN A 22 -8.28 -7.47 17.83
C ASN A 22 -7.67 -6.76 16.62
N ALA A 23 -8.13 -7.04 15.40
CA ALA A 23 -7.64 -6.42 14.18
C ALA A 23 -7.70 -4.88 14.23
N TYR A 24 -6.64 -4.24 13.73
CA TYR A 24 -6.59 -2.80 13.52
C TYR A 24 -7.67 -2.34 12.54
N ASP A 25 -8.30 -1.22 12.88
CA ASP A 25 -9.25 -0.52 12.04
C ASP A 25 -9.11 0.98 12.32
N PRO A 26 -8.82 1.83 11.32
CA PRO A 26 -8.47 3.23 11.55
C PRO A 26 -9.58 4.04 12.22
N VAL A 27 -10.84 3.59 12.12
CA VAL A 27 -12.00 4.31 12.66
C VAL A 27 -12.48 3.67 13.96
N SER A 28 -12.73 2.36 13.94
CA SER A 28 -13.40 1.65 15.04
C SER A 28 -12.43 1.04 16.06
N LYS A 29 -11.17 0.80 15.67
CA LYS A 29 -10.15 0.20 16.55
C LYS A 29 -8.73 0.65 16.17
N PRO A 30 -8.38 1.94 16.38
CA PRO A 30 -7.09 2.50 15.98
C PRO A 30 -5.89 1.95 16.77
N ASN A 31 -6.12 1.21 17.87
CA ASN A 31 -5.09 0.53 18.65
C ASN A 31 -5.11 -1.00 18.45
N GLY A 32 -5.74 -1.49 17.37
CA GLY A 32 -5.77 -2.92 17.06
C GLY A 32 -4.44 -3.44 16.50
N HIS A 33 -4.34 -4.76 16.37
CA HIS A 33 -3.16 -5.43 15.83
C HIS A 33 -3.13 -5.29 14.30
N LEU A 34 -1.99 -4.91 13.74
CA LEU A 34 -1.80 -4.77 12.28
C LEU A 34 -1.45 -6.08 11.59
N VAL A 35 -0.67 -6.94 12.26
CA VAL A 35 -0.16 -8.19 11.70
C VAL A 35 -0.34 -9.31 12.72
N SER A 36 -0.60 -10.52 12.25
CA SER A 36 -0.73 -11.72 13.08
C SER A 36 0.04 -12.91 12.50
N ASN A 37 0.59 -13.74 13.39
CA ASN A 37 1.31 -14.96 13.05
C ASN A 37 0.53 -16.20 13.49
N HIS A 38 0.37 -17.15 12.57
CA HIS A 38 -0.33 -18.41 12.82
C HIS A 38 0.56 -19.59 12.40
N SER A 39 1.30 -20.13 13.35
CA SER A 39 2.26 -21.23 13.17
C SER A 39 1.68 -22.60 13.55
N TYR A 40 0.44 -22.88 13.13
CA TYR A 40 -0.29 -24.11 13.42
C TYR A 40 -1.28 -24.43 12.28
N GLY A 41 -1.83 -25.62 12.25
CA GLY A 41 -2.85 -26.03 11.27
C GLY A 41 -3.60 -27.28 11.72
N LEU A 42 -4.62 -27.66 10.96
CA LEU A 42 -5.28 -28.95 11.13
C LEU A 42 -4.29 -30.10 10.91
N VAL A 43 -4.41 -31.14 11.74
CA VAL A 43 -3.75 -32.42 11.43
C VAL A 43 -4.44 -33.04 10.23
N VAL A 44 -3.69 -33.17 9.14
CA VAL A 44 -4.10 -33.70 7.85
C VAL A 44 -3.11 -34.78 7.43
N GLY A 45 -3.49 -35.65 6.49
CA GLY A 45 -2.59 -36.65 5.93
C GLY A 45 -1.98 -37.61 6.95
N TRP A 46 -0.71 -37.91 6.78
CA TRP A 46 0.12 -38.67 7.70
C TRP A 46 0.64 -37.78 8.84
N TYR A 47 0.61 -38.30 10.06
CA TYR A 47 1.24 -37.62 11.19
C TYR A 47 1.82 -38.61 12.19
N ARG A 48 2.73 -38.14 13.04
CA ARG A 48 3.28 -38.91 14.16
C ARG A 48 2.47 -38.65 15.42
N ASN A 49 1.90 -39.70 16.00
CA ASN A 49 1.19 -39.60 17.27
C ASN A 49 2.17 -39.49 18.46
N SER A 50 1.63 -39.38 19.69
CA SER A 50 2.43 -39.23 20.92
C SER A 50 3.38 -40.40 21.21
N SER A 51 3.15 -41.57 20.61
CA SER A 51 4.05 -42.74 20.68
C SER A 51 5.09 -42.76 19.55
N GLY A 52 5.10 -41.75 18.68
CA GLY A 52 5.97 -41.69 17.52
C GLY A 52 5.55 -42.62 16.38
N ASN A 53 4.34 -43.20 16.40
CA ASN A 53 3.86 -44.06 15.32
C ASN A 53 3.17 -43.23 14.24
N TRP A 54 3.34 -43.61 12.97
CA TRP A 54 2.55 -43.06 11.87
C TRP A 54 1.06 -43.36 12.09
N THR A 55 0.25 -42.34 11.88
CA THR A 55 -1.21 -42.42 11.96
C THR A 55 -1.79 -41.61 10.80
N TRP A 56 -2.90 -42.10 10.24
CA TRP A 56 -3.60 -41.44 9.14
C TRP A 56 -4.74 -40.59 9.68
N ALA A 57 -4.71 -39.28 9.42
CA ALA A 57 -5.77 -38.33 9.77
C ALA A 57 -6.76 -38.09 8.63
N GLY A 58 -6.43 -38.52 7.40
CA GLY A 58 -7.23 -38.24 6.21
C GLY A 58 -8.59 -38.95 6.17
N ASN A 59 -9.54 -38.33 5.48
CA ASN A 59 -10.90 -38.87 5.36
C ASN A 59 -10.99 -39.95 4.28
N THR A 60 -10.91 -41.21 4.70
CA THR A 60 -10.97 -42.38 3.81
C THR A 60 -12.31 -42.59 3.10
N SER A 61 -13.37 -41.88 3.51
CA SER A 61 -14.66 -41.91 2.80
C SER A 61 -14.67 -41.04 1.55
N ILE A 62 -13.73 -40.08 1.42
CA ILE A 62 -13.57 -39.22 0.24
C ILE A 62 -12.46 -39.76 -0.65
N SER A 63 -11.31 -40.09 -0.06
CA SER A 63 -10.19 -40.69 -0.78
C SER A 63 -9.45 -41.66 0.12
N THR A 64 -9.20 -42.87 -0.38
CA THR A 64 -8.48 -43.90 0.37
C THR A 64 -6.97 -43.73 0.33
N SER A 65 -6.45 -42.97 -0.64
CA SER A 65 -5.00 -42.82 -0.90
C SER A 65 -4.42 -41.49 -0.42
N LYS A 66 -5.20 -40.40 -0.47
CA LYS A 66 -4.76 -39.04 -0.12
C LYS A 66 -5.77 -38.34 0.77
N ASP A 67 -5.32 -37.38 1.58
CA ASP A 67 -6.23 -36.51 2.32
C ASP A 67 -6.68 -35.36 1.41
N TYR A 68 -7.98 -35.30 1.13
CA TYR A 68 -8.55 -34.26 0.27
C TYR A 68 -8.40 -32.83 0.83
N ARG A 69 -7.97 -32.67 2.09
CA ARG A 69 -7.86 -31.36 2.73
C ARG A 69 -6.57 -30.62 2.37
N PHE A 70 -5.57 -31.30 1.82
CA PHE A 70 -4.45 -30.59 1.20
C PHE A 70 -4.95 -29.87 -0.05
N GLY A 71 -4.47 -28.64 -0.27
CA GLY A 71 -4.86 -27.83 -1.43
C GLY A 71 -6.28 -27.28 -1.38
N PHE A 72 -7.16 -27.83 -0.55
CA PHE A 72 -8.60 -27.61 -0.58
C PHE A 72 -9.06 -26.34 0.13
N TYR A 73 -9.71 -25.45 -0.61
CA TYR A 73 -10.36 -24.27 -0.08
C TYR A 73 -11.70 -24.62 0.59
N GLY A 74 -11.70 -24.63 1.92
CA GLY A 74 -12.83 -25.02 2.75
C GLY A 74 -13.44 -23.89 3.58
N ALA A 75 -14.25 -24.26 4.58
CA ALA A 75 -14.92 -23.32 5.48
C ALA A 75 -13.92 -22.44 6.27
N LYS A 76 -12.77 -23.00 6.68
CA LYS A 76 -11.73 -22.25 7.39
C LYS A 76 -11.04 -21.23 6.47
N SER A 77 -10.70 -21.61 5.24
CA SER A 77 -10.12 -20.71 4.23
C SER A 77 -11.08 -19.56 3.91
N LYS A 78 -12.36 -19.89 3.69
CA LYS A 78 -13.43 -18.91 3.51
C LYS A 78 -13.55 -17.94 4.68
N GLY A 79 -13.53 -18.43 5.92
CA GLY A 79 -13.61 -17.58 7.11
C GLY A 79 -12.42 -16.62 7.27
N LEU A 80 -11.22 -17.02 6.84
CA LEU A 80 -10.03 -16.14 6.81
C LEU A 80 -10.17 -15.06 5.74
N ASP A 81 -10.66 -15.40 4.55
CA ASP A 81 -10.90 -14.41 3.49
C ASP A 81 -12.02 -13.43 3.87
N ASP A 82 -13.12 -13.91 4.46
CA ASP A 82 -14.21 -13.07 4.99
C ASP A 82 -13.70 -12.08 6.05
N LEU A 83 -12.81 -12.55 6.95
CA LEU A 83 -12.16 -11.71 7.93
C LEU A 83 -11.30 -10.63 7.27
N ALA A 84 -10.43 -11.00 6.32
CA ALA A 84 -9.55 -10.05 5.63
C ALA A 84 -10.34 -8.98 4.87
N VAL A 85 -11.45 -9.35 4.23
CA VAL A 85 -12.39 -8.40 3.58
C VAL A 85 -12.95 -7.41 4.60
N SER A 86 -13.32 -7.88 5.80
CA SER A 86 -13.86 -7.01 6.86
C SER A 86 -12.80 -6.17 7.58
N LYS A 87 -11.52 -6.55 7.46
CA LYS A 87 -10.37 -5.93 8.15
C LYS A 87 -9.22 -5.71 7.16
N PRO A 88 -9.37 -4.77 6.21
CA PRO A 88 -8.45 -4.64 5.08
C PRO A 88 -7.03 -4.21 5.45
N TYR A 89 -6.80 -3.68 6.65
CA TYR A 89 -5.48 -3.30 7.17
C TYR A 89 -4.81 -4.43 7.99
N TYR A 90 -5.54 -5.51 8.29
CA TYR A 90 -5.04 -6.59 9.13
C TYR A 90 -4.41 -7.69 8.29
N THR A 91 -3.09 -7.87 8.44
CA THR A 91 -2.33 -8.87 7.70
C THR A 91 -2.24 -10.19 8.48
N ILE A 92 -2.67 -11.26 7.84
CA ILE A 92 -2.68 -12.61 8.39
C ILE A 92 -1.52 -13.39 7.77
N VAL A 93 -0.54 -13.77 8.58
CA VAL A 93 0.60 -14.59 8.16
C VAL A 93 0.41 -16.00 8.67
N TRP A 94 0.47 -16.99 7.77
CA TRP A 94 0.23 -18.40 8.08
C TRP A 94 1.41 -19.27 7.65
N ALA A 95 1.80 -20.24 8.47
CA ALA A 95 2.83 -21.22 8.09
C ALA A 95 2.31 -22.17 6.99
N ALA A 96 3.15 -22.51 6.02
CA ALA A 96 2.72 -23.36 4.89
C ALA A 96 2.33 -24.79 5.28
N GLY A 97 2.91 -25.34 6.35
CA GLY A 97 2.81 -26.76 6.73
C GLY A 97 4.18 -27.45 6.72
N ASN A 98 4.28 -28.63 7.31
CA ASN A 98 5.53 -29.40 7.39
C ASN A 98 5.34 -30.85 6.91
N ASP A 99 4.32 -31.10 6.11
CA ASP A 99 3.80 -32.45 5.84
C ASP A 99 4.46 -33.06 4.57
N ARG A 100 5.29 -32.30 3.85
CA ARG A 100 5.82 -32.71 2.53
C ARG A 100 6.66 -33.99 2.54
N ASN A 101 7.41 -34.23 3.62
CA ASN A 101 8.25 -35.42 3.77
C ASN A 101 7.59 -36.53 4.61
N ASP A 102 6.30 -36.41 4.93
CA ASP A 102 5.59 -37.44 5.66
C ASP A 102 5.28 -38.64 4.76
N THR A 103 6.06 -39.71 4.99
CA THR A 103 6.05 -40.94 4.18
C THR A 103 5.00 -41.96 4.61
N GLY A 104 4.45 -41.80 5.82
CA GLY A 104 3.49 -42.75 6.39
C GLY A 104 4.08 -44.12 6.72
N ASP A 105 3.19 -45.06 7.08
CA ASP A 105 3.54 -46.45 7.39
C ASP A 105 3.62 -47.36 6.14
N GLY A 106 3.45 -46.80 4.94
CA GLY A 106 3.42 -47.52 3.68
C GLY A 106 2.06 -48.13 3.31
N THR A 107 1.00 -47.91 4.12
CA THR A 107 -0.35 -48.38 3.76
C THR A 107 -1.08 -47.45 2.77
N ARG A 108 -0.58 -46.24 2.55
CA ARG A 108 -1.08 -45.24 1.58
C ARG A 108 0.09 -44.46 1.00
N ASP A 109 -0.22 -43.61 0.02
CA ASP A 109 0.76 -42.71 -0.57
C ASP A 109 1.31 -41.75 0.51
N PRO A 110 2.58 -41.32 0.40
CA PRO A 110 3.09 -40.17 1.13
C PRO A 110 2.26 -38.92 0.87
N ASP A 111 2.32 -37.95 1.78
CA ASP A 111 1.57 -36.70 1.63
C ASP A 111 2.10 -35.86 0.46
N GLY A 112 3.43 -35.69 0.38
CA GLY A 112 4.10 -34.92 -0.68
C GLY A 112 4.48 -35.72 -1.94
N PRO A 113 5.17 -35.09 -2.91
CA PRO A 113 5.97 -33.86 -2.75
C PRO A 113 5.27 -32.53 -3.07
N GLU A 114 4.12 -32.55 -3.75
CA GLU A 114 3.30 -31.36 -4.02
C GLU A 114 1.91 -31.50 -3.38
N ASP A 115 1.12 -30.43 -3.39
CA ASP A 115 -0.25 -30.44 -2.87
C ASP A 115 -0.28 -30.84 -1.38
N THR A 116 0.43 -30.06 -0.56
CA THR A 116 0.60 -30.33 0.88
C THR A 116 0.29 -29.12 1.76
N ILE A 117 -0.26 -28.04 1.18
CA ILE A 117 -0.69 -26.86 1.93
C ILE A 117 -2.03 -27.16 2.59
N GLY A 118 -2.11 -26.99 3.92
CA GLY A 118 -3.35 -27.18 4.66
C GLY A 118 -4.42 -26.10 4.40
N PRO A 119 -5.69 -26.34 4.81
CA PRO A 119 -6.82 -25.46 4.49
C PRO A 119 -6.65 -23.99 4.92
N GLU A 120 -5.87 -23.70 5.96
CA GLU A 120 -5.62 -22.33 6.39
C GLU A 120 -4.67 -21.59 5.44
N GLY A 121 -3.61 -22.27 5.01
CA GLY A 121 -2.60 -21.71 4.11
C GLY A 121 -3.09 -21.51 2.67
N VAL A 122 -4.20 -22.12 2.27
CA VAL A 122 -4.79 -21.93 0.94
C VAL A 122 -5.74 -20.74 0.84
N ALA A 123 -6.03 -20.02 1.92
CA ALA A 123 -6.82 -18.79 1.84
C ALA A 123 -6.16 -17.76 0.90
N LYS A 124 -6.96 -17.02 0.12
CA LYS A 124 -6.44 -16.08 -0.89
C LYS A 124 -5.78 -14.87 -0.25
N ASN A 125 -6.37 -14.38 0.84
CA ASN A 125 -6.03 -13.10 1.45
C ASN A 125 -4.98 -13.21 2.57
N VAL A 126 -4.46 -14.40 2.85
CA VAL A 126 -3.34 -14.60 3.80
C VAL A 126 -1.99 -14.56 3.08
N ILE A 127 -0.92 -14.33 3.84
CA ILE A 127 0.47 -14.54 3.42
C ILE A 127 0.94 -15.88 3.98
N THR A 128 1.03 -16.88 3.11
CA THR A 128 1.47 -18.24 3.44
C THR A 128 2.98 -18.34 3.27
N VAL A 129 3.68 -18.82 4.29
CA VAL A 129 5.16 -18.76 4.37
C VAL A 129 5.76 -20.16 4.41
N GLY A 130 6.56 -20.49 3.39
CA GLY A 130 7.39 -21.69 3.34
C GLY A 130 8.74 -21.52 4.07
N ALA A 131 9.45 -22.61 4.30
CA ALA A 131 10.69 -22.62 5.09
C ALA A 131 11.93 -22.97 4.26
N VAL A 132 12.90 -22.06 4.26
CA VAL A 132 14.24 -22.30 3.68
C VAL A 132 15.31 -22.34 4.78
N SER A 133 16.47 -22.88 4.42
CA SER A 133 17.69 -22.73 5.22
C SER A 133 18.15 -21.28 5.26
N ALA A 134 18.87 -20.91 6.32
CA ALA A 134 19.53 -19.62 6.39
C ALA A 134 20.45 -19.43 5.18
N ASN A 135 20.42 -18.23 4.62
CA ASN A 135 21.24 -17.83 3.48
C ASN A 135 21.94 -16.52 3.85
N ASP A 136 23.15 -16.65 4.40
CA ASP A 136 23.93 -15.50 4.88
C ASP A 136 24.32 -14.56 3.72
N GLU A 137 24.54 -15.11 2.53
CA GLU A 137 24.91 -14.37 1.32
C GLU A 137 24.19 -14.91 0.08
N TYR A 138 23.08 -14.24 -0.29
CA TYR A 138 22.40 -14.54 -1.54
C TYR A 138 23.32 -14.27 -2.74
N SER A 139 23.57 -15.31 -3.52
CA SER A 139 24.40 -15.28 -4.74
C SER A 139 23.61 -15.63 -6.00
N GLY A 140 22.28 -15.68 -5.90
CA GLY A 140 21.35 -16.02 -6.97
C GLY A 140 20.31 -17.06 -6.54
N PRO A 141 19.37 -17.43 -7.44
CA PRO A 141 18.23 -18.27 -7.09
C PRO A 141 18.60 -19.64 -6.49
N GLN A 142 19.70 -20.21 -6.97
CA GLN A 142 20.22 -21.52 -6.53
C GLN A 142 20.81 -21.49 -5.11
N SER A 143 21.07 -20.32 -4.54
CA SER A 143 21.55 -20.18 -3.15
C SER A 143 20.43 -20.31 -2.10
N VAL A 144 19.16 -20.34 -2.53
CA VAL A 144 18.00 -20.47 -1.65
C VAL A 144 17.62 -21.94 -1.50
N PHE A 145 18.02 -22.56 -0.39
CA PHE A 145 17.80 -23.98 -0.15
C PHE A 145 16.50 -24.22 0.60
N MET A 146 15.52 -24.80 -0.09
CA MET A 146 14.25 -25.23 0.50
C MET A 146 14.46 -26.34 1.53
N SER A 147 13.73 -26.29 2.66
CA SER A 147 13.76 -27.37 3.65
C SER A 147 13.13 -28.65 3.10
N ASP A 148 13.49 -29.80 3.66
CA ASP A 148 12.93 -31.10 3.26
C ASP A 148 11.45 -31.27 3.66
N PHE A 149 11.00 -30.55 4.69
CA PHE A 149 9.64 -30.67 5.25
C PHE A 149 8.64 -29.63 4.72
N SER A 150 9.08 -28.47 4.21
CA SER A 150 8.16 -27.36 3.91
C SER A 150 7.08 -27.81 2.92
N SER A 151 5.82 -27.64 3.27
CA SER A 151 4.70 -27.89 2.36
C SER A 151 4.72 -26.92 1.18
N TRP A 152 4.33 -27.43 0.02
CA TRP A 152 4.29 -26.73 -1.27
C TRP A 152 2.93 -26.89 -1.93
N GLY A 153 2.59 -25.95 -2.80
CA GLY A 153 1.41 -26.01 -3.65
C GLY A 153 1.57 -27.01 -4.81
N PRO A 154 0.73 -26.91 -5.84
CA PRO A 154 -0.35 -25.94 -6.00
C PRO A 154 -1.45 -26.13 -4.94
N THR A 155 -2.33 -25.13 -4.81
CA THR A 155 -3.68 -25.38 -4.26
C THR A 155 -4.52 -26.18 -5.26
N ASP A 156 -5.65 -26.75 -4.83
CA ASP A 156 -6.50 -27.58 -5.70
C ASP A 156 -7.03 -26.83 -6.93
N ASP A 157 -7.29 -25.52 -6.77
CA ASP A 157 -7.73 -24.66 -7.86
C ASP A 157 -6.57 -24.08 -8.69
N GLY A 158 -5.33 -24.44 -8.36
CA GLY A 158 -4.12 -24.14 -9.14
C GLY A 158 -3.38 -22.87 -8.74
N ARG A 159 -3.83 -22.17 -7.69
CA ARG A 159 -3.18 -20.96 -7.16
C ARG A 159 -1.80 -21.26 -6.56
N ILE A 160 -0.97 -20.23 -6.56
CA ILE A 160 0.40 -20.23 -6.07
C ILE A 160 0.40 -20.18 -4.55
N LYS A 161 0.90 -21.26 -3.92
CA LYS A 161 1.20 -21.32 -2.48
C LYS A 161 2.49 -22.14 -2.26
N PRO A 162 3.34 -21.80 -1.28
CA PRO A 162 3.26 -20.62 -0.41
C PRO A 162 3.33 -19.31 -1.21
N ASP A 163 2.99 -18.17 -0.61
CA ASP A 163 3.16 -16.88 -1.30
C ASP A 163 4.65 -16.51 -1.37
N LEU A 164 5.40 -16.78 -0.30
CA LEU A 164 6.84 -16.51 -0.23
C LEU A 164 7.50 -17.46 0.76
N VAL A 165 8.83 -17.44 0.82
CA VAL A 165 9.60 -18.22 1.79
C VAL A 165 10.38 -17.33 2.75
N GLY A 166 10.61 -17.85 3.95
CA GLY A 166 11.45 -17.24 4.97
C GLY A 166 12.38 -18.27 5.61
N VAL A 167 13.37 -17.80 6.36
CA VAL A 167 14.31 -18.68 7.07
C VAL A 167 13.57 -19.43 8.18
N GLY A 168 13.52 -20.75 8.06
CA GLY A 168 12.79 -21.63 8.98
C GLY A 168 13.57 -22.86 9.44
N VAL A 169 14.84 -23.03 9.05
CA VAL A 169 15.69 -24.16 9.47
C VAL A 169 16.73 -23.69 10.48
N ASN A 170 16.88 -24.42 11.58
CA ASN A 170 17.85 -24.17 12.66
C ASN A 170 17.77 -22.75 13.25
N VAL A 171 16.57 -22.18 13.31
CA VAL A 171 16.34 -20.81 13.80
C VAL A 171 16.48 -20.79 15.32
N PHE A 172 17.47 -20.03 15.80
CA PHE A 172 17.68 -19.80 17.23
C PHE A 172 16.69 -18.76 17.77
N SER A 173 15.85 -19.15 18.72
CA SER A 173 14.83 -18.29 19.30
C SER A 173 14.59 -18.63 20.78
N SER A 174 13.77 -17.82 21.45
CA SER A 174 13.26 -18.14 22.78
C SER A 174 12.54 -19.50 22.77
N ALA A 175 12.76 -20.26 23.83
CA ALA A 175 12.19 -21.59 24.02
C ALA A 175 11.79 -21.79 25.47
N ILE A 176 10.84 -22.69 25.73
CA ILE A 176 10.48 -23.10 27.09
C ILE A 176 11.32 -24.32 27.45
N SER A 177 12.35 -24.12 28.28
CA SER A 177 13.10 -25.19 28.95
C SER A 177 12.98 -25.03 30.47
N ASN A 178 13.36 -26.06 31.25
CA ASN A 178 13.32 -26.02 32.72
C ASN A 178 11.96 -25.58 33.32
N GLY A 179 10.86 -25.92 32.67
CA GLY A 179 9.50 -25.54 33.10
C GLY A 179 9.20 -24.04 33.03
N GLY A 180 9.99 -23.25 32.28
CA GLY A 180 9.81 -21.80 32.13
C GLY A 180 10.30 -20.97 33.33
N THR A 181 11.17 -21.54 34.19
CA THR A 181 11.67 -20.87 35.39
C THR A 181 12.80 -19.87 35.14
N THR A 182 13.47 -19.97 33.98
CA THR A 182 14.55 -19.08 33.55
C THR A 182 14.42 -18.80 32.06
N ASP A 183 14.98 -17.68 31.59
CA ASP A 183 15.14 -17.41 30.17
C ASP A 183 15.89 -18.56 29.50
N SER A 184 15.34 -19.04 28.38
CA SER A 184 15.97 -20.11 27.62
C SER A 184 15.73 -19.98 26.14
N TYR A 185 16.65 -20.58 25.38
CA TYR A 185 16.71 -20.47 23.94
C TYR A 185 17.06 -21.83 23.33
N ALA A 186 16.56 -22.09 22.14
CA ALA A 186 16.87 -23.29 21.37
C ALA A 186 16.80 -23.00 19.88
N SER A 187 17.47 -23.84 19.09
CA SER A 187 17.31 -23.85 17.64
C SER A 187 16.23 -24.86 17.25
N LEU A 188 15.23 -24.39 16.51
CA LEU A 188 14.14 -25.23 15.98
C LEU A 188 14.03 -25.07 14.46
N SER A 189 13.39 -26.03 13.82
CA SER A 189 13.13 -26.04 12.37
C SER A 189 11.64 -26.24 12.11
N GLY A 190 11.09 -25.50 11.16
CA GLY A 190 9.71 -25.59 10.74
C GLY A 190 9.26 -24.36 9.94
N THR A 191 8.20 -24.49 9.15
CA THR A 191 7.46 -23.32 8.64
C THR A 191 6.90 -22.48 9.79
N SER A 192 6.68 -23.11 10.96
CA SER A 192 6.40 -22.45 12.24
C SER A 192 7.47 -21.48 12.73
N MET A 193 8.72 -21.60 12.24
CA MET A 193 9.82 -20.66 12.51
C MET A 193 9.97 -19.61 11.39
N ALA A 194 9.64 -19.97 10.15
CA ALA A 194 9.65 -19.04 9.02
C ALA A 194 8.52 -17.99 9.09
N ALA A 195 7.30 -18.40 9.46
CA ALA A 195 6.15 -17.51 9.58
C ALA A 195 6.34 -16.34 10.57
N PRO A 196 6.85 -16.54 11.81
CA PRO A 196 7.06 -15.43 12.74
C PRO A 196 8.25 -14.55 12.34
N ASN A 197 9.25 -15.11 11.63
CA ASN A 197 10.30 -14.32 10.99
C ASN A 197 9.68 -13.33 9.97
N ALA A 198 8.89 -13.84 9.02
CA ALA A 198 8.20 -13.01 8.05
C ALA A 198 7.27 -11.99 8.72
N THR A 199 6.47 -12.42 9.71
CA THR A 199 5.54 -11.56 10.45
C THR A 199 6.24 -10.35 11.07
N GLY A 200 7.33 -10.57 11.80
CA GLY A 200 8.05 -9.47 12.43
C GLY A 200 8.75 -8.55 11.42
N SER A 201 9.21 -9.09 10.29
CA SER A 201 9.77 -8.29 9.19
C SER A 201 8.71 -7.42 8.52
N LEU A 202 7.52 -7.97 8.25
CA LEU A 202 6.39 -7.23 7.68
C LEU A 202 5.87 -6.14 8.63
N LEU A 203 5.92 -6.37 9.95
CA LEU A 203 5.57 -5.35 10.94
C LEU A 203 6.54 -4.15 10.93
N LEU A 204 7.84 -4.38 10.71
CA LEU A 204 8.81 -3.29 10.55
C LEU A 204 8.54 -2.44 9.30
N LEU A 205 8.07 -3.06 8.21
CA LEU A 205 7.66 -2.33 7.01
C LEU A 205 6.42 -1.46 7.27
N GLN A 206 5.46 -1.95 8.08
CA GLN A 206 4.32 -1.13 8.50
C GLN A 206 4.74 0.06 9.35
N GLN A 207 5.69 -0.14 10.28
CA GLN A 207 6.25 0.96 11.07
C GLN A 207 6.90 2.01 10.16
N LEU A 208 7.80 1.58 9.27
CA LEU A 208 8.48 2.49 8.35
C LEU A 208 7.50 3.24 7.45
N TYR A 209 6.50 2.55 6.91
CA TYR A 209 5.48 3.19 6.09
C TYR A 209 4.69 4.23 6.90
N SER A 210 4.29 3.90 8.13
CA SER A 210 3.61 4.84 9.04
C SER A 210 4.46 6.07 9.36
N ASP A 211 5.74 5.87 9.64
CA ASP A 211 6.66 6.98 9.93
C ASP A 211 6.81 7.91 8.71
N ARG A 212 6.70 7.37 7.50
CA ARG A 212 6.78 8.14 6.24
C ARG A 212 5.45 8.74 5.80
N ASN A 213 4.32 8.12 6.16
CA ASN A 213 2.99 8.46 5.65
C ASN A 213 2.07 8.99 6.75
N SER A 214 2.59 9.83 7.65
CA SER A 214 1.79 10.56 8.64
C SER A 214 0.95 9.66 9.56
N GLY A 215 1.51 8.54 10.00
CA GLY A 215 0.82 7.58 10.87
C GLY A 215 -0.14 6.62 10.15
N ARG A 216 -0.25 6.69 8.82
CA ARG A 216 -1.08 5.77 8.03
C ARG A 216 -0.41 4.40 7.92
N PHE A 217 -1.20 3.34 7.97
CA PHE A 217 -0.71 1.98 7.70
C PHE A 217 -1.15 1.50 6.32
N MET A 218 -0.35 0.62 5.72
CA MET A 218 -0.70 -0.08 4.48
C MET A 218 -1.87 -1.04 4.69
N ARG A 219 -2.71 -1.22 3.68
CA ARG A 219 -3.61 -2.38 3.58
C ARG A 219 -2.82 -3.68 3.54
N SER A 220 -3.46 -4.78 3.91
CA SER A 220 -2.86 -6.11 3.84
C SER A 220 -2.47 -6.50 2.42
N SER A 221 -3.27 -6.14 1.41
CA SER A 221 -2.91 -6.32 -0.01
C SER A 221 -1.67 -5.53 -0.40
N THR A 222 -1.48 -4.32 0.14
CA THR A 222 -0.31 -3.47 -0.13
C THR A 222 0.95 -4.06 0.46
N LEU A 223 0.89 -4.49 1.73
CA LEU A 223 2.01 -5.16 2.39
C LEU A 223 2.38 -6.49 1.69
N LYS A 224 1.37 -7.25 1.22
CA LYS A 224 1.56 -8.47 0.42
C LYS A 224 2.21 -8.17 -0.93
N ALA A 225 1.70 -7.18 -1.67
CA ALA A 225 2.27 -6.76 -2.96
C ALA A 225 3.71 -6.27 -2.81
N LEU A 226 4.01 -5.49 -1.76
CA LEU A 226 5.35 -4.97 -1.48
C LEU A 226 6.34 -6.09 -1.15
N ALA A 227 5.92 -7.04 -0.32
CA ALA A 227 6.74 -8.19 0.02
C ALA A 227 7.04 -9.06 -1.22
N ILE A 228 6.03 -9.30 -2.06
CA ILE A 228 6.15 -10.09 -3.30
C ILE A 228 6.96 -9.38 -4.38
N ASN A 229 6.80 -8.06 -4.56
CA ASN A 229 7.56 -7.31 -5.57
C ASN A 229 9.06 -7.37 -5.27
N THR A 230 9.45 -7.38 -3.99
CA THR A 230 10.85 -7.25 -3.59
C THR A 230 11.55 -8.56 -3.28
N THR A 231 10.87 -9.71 -3.38
CA THR A 231 11.49 -11.02 -3.14
C THR A 231 12.76 -11.21 -3.97
N ARG A 232 13.71 -11.92 -3.37
CA ARG A 232 14.84 -12.50 -4.08
C ARG A 232 14.34 -13.76 -4.78
N GLU A 233 14.61 -13.84 -6.08
CA GLU A 233 14.28 -15.01 -6.90
C GLU A 233 14.84 -16.30 -6.28
N ALA A 234 14.13 -17.41 -6.43
CA ALA A 234 14.49 -18.69 -5.86
C ALA A 234 14.01 -19.83 -6.77
N GLY A 235 14.68 -20.97 -6.72
CA GLY A 235 14.32 -22.11 -7.57
C GLY A 235 15.05 -22.12 -8.90
N SER A 236 14.59 -22.99 -9.81
CA SER A 236 15.30 -23.36 -11.04
C SER A 236 14.87 -22.60 -12.29
N ALA A 237 13.72 -21.93 -12.24
CA ALA A 237 13.18 -21.09 -13.29
C ALA A 237 13.00 -19.66 -12.77
N ALA A 238 12.85 -18.69 -13.68
CA ALA A 238 12.51 -17.33 -13.30
C ALA A 238 10.99 -17.19 -13.07
N GLY A 239 10.61 -16.28 -12.19
CA GLY A 239 9.22 -16.06 -11.83
C GLY A 239 8.76 -17.03 -10.75
N PRO A 240 7.46 -16.98 -10.38
CA PRO A 240 6.96 -17.78 -9.29
C PRO A 240 6.96 -19.27 -9.63
N ASP A 241 7.01 -20.11 -8.59
CA ASP A 241 6.78 -21.55 -8.66
C ASP A 241 5.97 -22.03 -7.44
N TYR A 242 5.57 -23.30 -7.42
CA TYR A 242 4.78 -23.84 -6.31
C TYR A 242 5.63 -24.23 -5.09
N VAL A 243 6.96 -24.17 -5.22
CA VAL A 243 7.95 -24.57 -4.20
C VAL A 243 8.27 -23.36 -3.31
N TYR A 244 8.73 -22.28 -3.91
CA TYR A 244 9.20 -21.05 -3.29
C TYR A 244 8.16 -19.92 -3.33
N GLY A 245 7.03 -20.12 -4.02
CA GLY A 245 6.06 -19.06 -4.26
C GLY A 245 6.67 -17.98 -5.15
N TRP A 246 6.58 -16.73 -4.70
CA TRP A 246 7.23 -15.59 -5.35
C TRP A 246 8.70 -15.40 -4.98
N GLY A 247 9.26 -16.23 -4.09
CA GLY A 247 10.67 -16.21 -3.70
C GLY A 247 10.93 -15.85 -2.24
N LEU A 248 12.20 -15.59 -1.93
CA LEU A 248 12.68 -15.32 -0.57
C LEU A 248 12.40 -13.87 -0.15
N LEU A 249 11.73 -13.68 0.98
CA LEU A 249 11.43 -12.36 1.54
C LEU A 249 12.68 -11.50 1.66
N ASN A 250 12.62 -10.26 1.14
CA ASN A 250 13.69 -9.29 1.20
C ASN A 250 13.20 -7.97 1.81
N THR A 251 13.17 -7.94 3.14
CA THR A 251 12.70 -6.79 3.92
C THR A 251 13.46 -5.50 3.59
N HIS A 252 14.77 -5.59 3.29
CA HIS A 252 15.57 -4.42 2.95
C HIS A 252 15.10 -3.77 1.64
N ALA A 253 14.93 -4.56 0.57
CA ALA A 253 14.46 -4.04 -0.71
C ALA A 253 13.03 -3.48 -0.62
N ALA A 254 12.17 -4.09 0.20
CA ALA A 254 10.85 -3.53 0.51
C ALA A 254 10.95 -2.17 1.21
N ALA A 255 11.83 -2.04 2.20
CA ALA A 255 12.07 -0.78 2.89
C ALA A 255 12.64 0.29 1.94
N GLU A 256 13.52 -0.07 1.00
CA GLU A 256 14.03 0.86 -0.01
C GLU A 256 12.92 1.42 -0.91
N ILE A 257 11.91 0.63 -1.29
CA ILE A 257 10.77 1.16 -2.05
C ILE A 257 9.99 2.19 -1.21
N ILE A 258 9.73 1.91 0.07
CA ILE A 258 9.04 2.87 0.95
C ILE A 258 9.87 4.16 1.11
N LEU A 259 11.18 4.04 1.29
CA LEU A 259 12.08 5.18 1.47
C LEU A 259 12.24 6.04 0.22
N ASN A 260 12.26 5.40 -0.96
CA ASN A 260 12.51 6.03 -2.24
C ASN A 260 11.24 6.34 -3.02
N GLU A 261 10.07 6.05 -2.46
CA GLU A 261 8.79 6.30 -3.11
C GLU A 261 8.73 7.76 -3.56
N ASN A 262 8.55 7.95 -4.87
CA ASN A 262 8.57 9.27 -5.50
C ASN A 262 7.39 9.49 -6.45
N GLY A 263 6.49 8.50 -6.55
CA GLY A 263 5.27 8.58 -7.36
C GLY A 263 5.49 8.27 -8.84
N ASN A 264 6.74 8.04 -9.24
CA ASN A 264 7.16 7.82 -10.63
C ASN A 264 7.93 6.50 -10.81
N SER A 265 9.15 6.38 -10.26
CA SER A 265 10.02 5.20 -10.39
C SER A 265 9.72 4.13 -9.36
N ASP A 266 9.40 4.56 -8.14
CA ASP A 266 9.05 3.72 -7.00
C ASP A 266 7.69 4.20 -6.52
N ILE A 267 6.71 3.31 -6.55
CA ILE A 267 5.29 3.63 -6.34
C ILE A 267 4.66 2.59 -5.43
N ILE A 268 3.93 3.06 -4.42
CA ILE A 268 2.98 2.29 -3.64
C ILE A 268 1.61 2.99 -3.77
N ARG A 269 0.64 2.34 -4.42
CA ARG A 269 -0.71 2.90 -4.61
C ARG A 269 -1.77 1.95 -4.08
N GLU A 270 -2.81 2.55 -3.50
CA GLU A 270 -4.05 1.87 -3.12
C GLU A 270 -5.20 2.52 -3.88
N GLU A 271 -5.78 1.80 -4.82
CA GLU A 271 -6.79 2.34 -5.74
C GLU A 271 -8.07 1.50 -5.68
N VAL A 272 -9.13 1.98 -6.34
CA VAL A 272 -10.42 1.28 -6.44
C VAL A 272 -10.83 1.19 -7.91
N LEU A 273 -11.10 -0.03 -8.35
CA LEU A 273 -11.66 -0.31 -9.67
C LEU A 273 -13.17 -0.53 -9.55
N THR A 274 -13.97 0.14 -10.38
CA THR A 274 -15.43 -0.02 -10.42
C THR A 274 -15.87 -0.90 -11.60
N ASN A 275 -17.11 -1.36 -11.60
CA ASN A 275 -17.66 -2.13 -12.73
C ASN A 275 -17.53 -1.38 -14.07
N GLY A 276 -16.91 -2.03 -15.07
CA GLY A 276 -16.57 -1.43 -16.37
C GLY A 276 -15.43 -0.41 -16.33
N GLY A 277 -14.88 -0.08 -15.16
CA GLY A 277 -13.76 0.85 -15.01
C GLY A 277 -12.41 0.25 -15.39
N GLU A 278 -11.46 1.13 -15.64
CA GLU A 278 -10.06 0.83 -15.90
C GLU A 278 -9.16 1.78 -15.13
N PHE A 279 -7.99 1.30 -14.72
CA PHE A 279 -6.91 2.14 -14.21
C PHE A 279 -5.79 2.15 -15.25
N GLU A 280 -5.30 3.33 -15.62
CA GLU A 280 -4.17 3.49 -16.51
C GLU A 280 -3.09 4.37 -15.87
N TYR A 281 -1.84 4.01 -16.12
CA TYR A 281 -0.66 4.77 -15.71
C TYR A 281 0.40 4.70 -16.80
N GLU A 282 0.80 5.84 -17.33
CA GLU A 282 1.85 5.91 -18.35
C GLU A 282 3.18 6.32 -17.74
N PHE A 283 4.28 5.73 -18.22
CA PHE A 283 5.62 6.13 -17.81
C PHE A 283 6.61 5.97 -18.96
N LEU A 284 7.66 6.79 -18.96
CA LEU A 284 8.76 6.69 -19.91
C LEU A 284 9.89 5.88 -19.28
N SER A 285 10.16 4.67 -19.77
CA SER A 285 11.26 3.87 -19.24
C SER A 285 12.61 4.46 -19.65
N ASP A 286 13.61 4.36 -18.75
CA ASP A 286 15.01 4.68 -19.06
C ASP A 286 15.67 3.66 -20.01
N GLY A 287 15.03 2.51 -20.26
CA GLY A 287 15.56 1.43 -21.07
C GLY A 287 16.73 0.65 -20.45
N VAL A 288 16.99 0.85 -19.15
CA VAL A 288 18.12 0.26 -18.43
C VAL A 288 17.62 -0.51 -17.21
N THR A 289 16.78 0.10 -16.39
CA THR A 289 16.30 -0.47 -15.14
C THR A 289 15.11 -1.39 -15.41
N PRO A 290 15.12 -2.67 -14.95
CA PRO A 290 13.99 -3.58 -15.12
C PRO A 290 12.67 -2.98 -14.61
N ILE A 291 11.58 -3.26 -15.31
CA ILE A 291 10.23 -2.90 -14.85
C ILE A 291 9.70 -4.10 -14.06
N ARG A 292 9.39 -3.90 -12.78
CA ARG A 292 8.69 -4.90 -11.96
C ARG A 292 7.50 -4.25 -11.27
N LEU A 293 6.32 -4.80 -11.50
CA LEU A 293 5.09 -4.35 -10.87
C LEU A 293 4.30 -5.53 -10.34
N THR A 294 3.73 -5.38 -9.15
CA THR A 294 2.87 -6.36 -8.51
C THR A 294 1.55 -5.67 -8.16
N VAL A 295 0.45 -6.24 -8.65
CA VAL A 295 -0.91 -5.89 -8.24
C VAL A 295 -1.41 -6.98 -7.31
N ALA A 296 -1.95 -6.61 -6.15
CA ALA A 296 -2.60 -7.55 -5.23
C ALA A 296 -3.90 -6.94 -4.69
N TRP A 297 -4.89 -7.80 -4.40
CA TRP A 297 -6.15 -7.37 -3.82
C TRP A 297 -6.68 -8.33 -2.78
N ILE A 298 -7.45 -7.80 -1.84
CA ILE A 298 -8.24 -8.60 -0.91
C ILE A 298 -9.51 -9.03 -1.65
N ASP A 299 -9.51 -10.24 -2.18
CA ASP A 299 -10.59 -10.79 -2.98
C ASP A 299 -11.75 -11.22 -2.09
N PRO A 300 -13.03 -11.00 -2.46
CA PRO A 300 -14.15 -11.60 -1.74
C PRO A 300 -13.97 -13.10 -1.58
N SER A 301 -14.44 -13.66 -0.47
CA SER A 301 -14.24 -15.09 -0.21
C SER A 301 -14.85 -15.96 -1.31
N GLY A 302 -14.13 -17.03 -1.65
CA GLY A 302 -14.56 -17.99 -2.67
C GLY A 302 -15.82 -18.74 -2.25
N ASN A 303 -16.33 -19.59 -3.14
CA ASN A 303 -17.45 -20.49 -2.88
C ASN A 303 -16.91 -21.93 -2.72
N PRO A 304 -16.66 -22.41 -1.49
CA PRO A 304 -16.20 -23.77 -1.26
C PRO A 304 -17.13 -24.79 -1.92
N VAL A 305 -16.55 -25.75 -2.64
CA VAL A 305 -17.29 -26.86 -3.24
C VAL A 305 -17.48 -28.01 -2.25
N SER A 306 -18.27 -29.00 -2.65
CA SER A 306 -18.42 -30.23 -1.85
C SER A 306 -17.05 -30.92 -1.70
N PRO A 307 -16.72 -31.45 -0.50
CA PRO A 307 -15.49 -32.19 -0.27
C PRO A 307 -15.24 -33.27 -1.33
N SER A 308 -14.13 -33.14 -2.04
CA SER A 308 -13.69 -34.06 -3.08
C SER A 308 -12.17 -33.94 -3.19
N LEU A 309 -11.52 -34.97 -3.76
CA LEU A 309 -10.08 -34.93 -3.99
C LEU A 309 -9.78 -33.99 -5.17
N ASN A 310 -9.00 -32.95 -4.90
CA ASN A 310 -8.42 -32.02 -5.85
C ASN A 310 -9.41 -31.33 -6.82
N PRO A 311 -10.47 -30.68 -6.33
CA PRO A 311 -11.42 -29.94 -7.17
C PRO A 311 -10.77 -28.71 -7.83
N ALA A 312 -10.80 -28.66 -9.16
CA ALA A 312 -10.25 -27.54 -9.94
C ALA A 312 -11.16 -26.30 -10.00
N ASN A 313 -12.17 -26.19 -9.14
CA ASN A 313 -13.08 -25.06 -9.12
C ASN A 313 -12.35 -23.81 -8.64
N LEU A 314 -12.36 -22.75 -9.43
CA LEU A 314 -11.71 -21.49 -9.08
C LEU A 314 -12.31 -20.89 -7.82
N MET A 315 -11.43 -20.47 -6.91
CA MET A 315 -11.83 -19.75 -5.71
C MET A 315 -11.78 -18.23 -5.91
N LEU A 316 -11.09 -17.74 -6.96
CA LEU A 316 -11.07 -16.32 -7.33
C LEU A 316 -12.49 -15.81 -7.67
N ILE A 317 -12.84 -14.63 -7.16
CA ILE A 317 -14.14 -14.01 -7.39
C ILE A 317 -14.02 -12.79 -8.30
N ASN A 318 -13.23 -11.80 -7.88
CA ASN A 318 -12.96 -10.61 -8.68
C ASN A 318 -11.65 -10.83 -9.44
N ASP A 319 -11.78 -11.07 -10.74
CA ASP A 319 -10.66 -11.32 -11.66
C ASP A 319 -10.16 -9.98 -12.21
N LEU A 320 -9.08 -9.47 -11.64
CA LEU A 320 -8.37 -8.28 -12.11
C LEU A 320 -7.24 -8.69 -13.06
N ASP A 321 -7.06 -7.90 -14.11
CA ASP A 321 -6.08 -8.14 -15.17
C ASP A 321 -5.12 -6.97 -15.30
N VAL A 322 -3.84 -7.22 -15.08
CA VAL A 322 -2.76 -6.26 -15.31
C VAL A 322 -2.10 -6.50 -16.66
N ARG A 323 -1.85 -5.41 -17.40
CA ARG A 323 -1.10 -5.40 -18.65
C ARG A 323 -0.12 -4.25 -18.66
N VAL A 324 1.02 -4.45 -19.30
CA VAL A 324 1.90 -3.36 -19.73
C VAL A 324 1.93 -3.36 -21.24
N ILE A 325 1.72 -2.19 -21.86
CA ILE A 325 1.66 -2.05 -23.31
C ILE A 325 2.74 -1.06 -23.74
N ASP A 326 3.57 -1.43 -24.71
CA ASP A 326 4.59 -0.52 -25.25
C ASP A 326 4.04 0.39 -26.37
N GLU A 327 4.87 1.33 -26.85
CA GLU A 327 4.51 2.26 -27.94
C GLU A 327 4.14 1.56 -29.26
N GLN A 328 4.58 0.33 -29.49
CA GLN A 328 4.24 -0.44 -30.68
C GLN A 328 2.94 -1.27 -30.50
N GLY A 329 2.34 -1.23 -29.32
CA GLY A 329 1.14 -1.99 -28.97
C GLY A 329 1.42 -3.43 -28.53
N ASN A 330 2.69 -3.80 -28.30
CA ASN A 330 3.01 -5.13 -27.75
C ASN A 330 2.55 -5.19 -26.30
N THR A 331 1.89 -6.29 -25.94
CA THR A 331 1.35 -6.51 -24.60
C THR A 331 2.24 -7.46 -23.82
N PHE A 332 2.63 -7.05 -22.62
CA PHE A 332 3.32 -7.86 -21.63
C PHE A 332 2.28 -8.38 -20.63
N PHE A 333 2.26 -9.70 -20.45
CA PHE A 333 1.33 -10.41 -19.58
C PHE A 333 1.97 -10.74 -18.23
N PRO A 334 1.15 -10.91 -17.18
CA PRO A 334 1.65 -11.32 -15.87
C PRO A 334 2.18 -12.76 -15.90
N TRP A 335 2.90 -13.12 -14.85
CA TRP A 335 3.29 -14.52 -14.61
C TRP A 335 2.06 -15.39 -14.36
N SER A 336 2.00 -16.55 -15.04
CA SER A 336 0.93 -17.54 -14.92
C SER A 336 1.53 -18.94 -14.84
N LEU A 337 1.04 -19.76 -13.89
CA LEU A 337 1.48 -21.14 -13.69
C LEU A 337 0.43 -22.15 -14.20
N ASN A 338 0.93 -23.30 -14.63
CA ASN A 338 0.10 -24.45 -14.98
C ASN A 338 0.34 -25.58 -13.97
N PRO A 339 -0.64 -25.92 -13.12
CA PRO A 339 -0.48 -26.99 -12.13
C PRO A 339 -0.19 -28.36 -12.77
N GLN A 340 -0.57 -28.57 -14.03
CA GLN A 340 -0.26 -29.80 -14.76
C GLN A 340 1.23 -29.94 -15.13
N SER A 341 2.00 -28.86 -15.06
CA SER A 341 3.46 -28.87 -15.26
C SER A 341 4.22 -29.36 -14.03
N GLY A 342 3.54 -29.63 -12.91
CA GLY A 342 4.13 -30.03 -11.64
C GLY A 342 4.70 -28.84 -10.83
N PRO A 343 5.20 -29.09 -9.61
CA PRO A 343 5.61 -28.04 -8.68
C PRO A 343 6.80 -27.19 -9.16
N ASN A 344 7.69 -27.77 -9.98
CA ASN A 344 8.86 -27.11 -10.56
C ASN A 344 8.61 -26.63 -12.02
N GLY A 345 7.37 -26.69 -12.50
CA GLY A 345 7.03 -26.23 -13.84
C GLY A 345 7.28 -24.72 -13.98
N PRO A 346 7.96 -24.25 -15.03
CA PRO A 346 8.25 -22.82 -15.19
C PRO A 346 6.96 -22.03 -15.44
N ALA A 347 6.87 -20.84 -14.84
CA ALA A 347 5.82 -19.88 -15.14
C ALA A 347 5.96 -19.31 -16.57
N VAL A 348 4.84 -18.91 -17.16
CA VAL A 348 4.77 -18.28 -18.48
C VAL A 348 4.30 -16.83 -18.39
N ARG A 349 4.59 -16.02 -19.42
CA ARG A 349 4.21 -14.59 -19.54
C ARG A 349 3.47 -14.30 -20.86
N ASP A 350 2.61 -15.22 -21.28
CA ASP A 350 1.90 -15.18 -22.58
C ASP A 350 0.37 -15.19 -22.45
N ARG A 351 -0.15 -15.09 -21.22
CA ARG A 351 -1.59 -15.18 -20.91
C ARG A 351 -1.88 -14.59 -19.53
N ASP A 352 -3.15 -14.40 -19.28
CA ASP A 352 -3.68 -13.88 -18.01
C ASP A 352 -3.46 -14.88 -16.87
N ASN A 353 -3.33 -14.37 -15.64
CA ASN A 353 -3.52 -15.16 -14.45
C ASN A 353 -4.97 -15.04 -13.99
N PHE A 354 -5.74 -16.10 -14.18
CA PHE A 354 -7.17 -16.13 -13.87
C PHE A 354 -7.48 -16.83 -12.53
N ARG A 355 -6.46 -17.08 -11.71
CA ARG A 355 -6.59 -17.88 -10.47
C ARG A 355 -6.15 -17.12 -9.23
N ASP A 356 -5.05 -16.39 -9.32
CA ASP A 356 -4.43 -15.74 -8.17
C ASP A 356 -4.99 -14.32 -7.98
N ASN A 357 -5.12 -13.90 -6.72
CA ASN A 357 -5.42 -12.51 -6.35
C ASN A 357 -4.15 -11.64 -6.26
N VAL A 358 -3.10 -12.05 -6.97
CA VAL A 358 -1.83 -11.36 -7.14
C VAL A 358 -1.37 -11.58 -8.57
N GLU A 359 -1.10 -10.50 -9.29
CA GLU A 359 -0.47 -10.54 -10.61
C GLU A 359 0.83 -9.73 -10.59
N GLN A 360 1.90 -10.28 -11.17
CA GLN A 360 3.17 -9.56 -11.33
C GLN A 360 3.61 -9.58 -12.79
N ILE A 361 3.98 -8.41 -13.30
CA ILE A 361 4.69 -8.27 -14.58
C ILE A 361 6.13 -7.90 -14.29
N GLN A 362 7.05 -8.59 -14.96
CA GLN A 362 8.48 -8.28 -14.97
C GLN A 362 8.99 -8.18 -16.40
N ILE A 363 9.63 -7.06 -16.73
CA ILE A 363 10.32 -6.80 -18.00
C ILE A 363 11.79 -6.59 -17.68
N ASP A 364 12.60 -7.60 -17.95
CA ASP A 364 14.01 -7.67 -17.51
C ASP A 364 14.92 -6.68 -18.25
N ALA A 365 14.61 -6.40 -19.51
CA ALA A 365 15.36 -5.49 -20.38
C ALA A 365 14.38 -4.60 -21.17
N PRO A 366 13.82 -3.56 -20.54
CA PRO A 366 12.90 -2.65 -21.22
C PRO A 366 13.65 -1.82 -22.27
N LYS A 367 12.91 -1.27 -23.23
CA LYS A 367 13.45 -0.25 -24.15
C LYS A 367 13.19 1.14 -23.58
N ALA A 368 14.02 2.11 -23.92
CA ALA A 368 13.77 3.51 -23.60
C ALA A 368 12.61 4.05 -24.46
N GLN A 369 11.38 3.89 -23.96
CA GLN A 369 10.14 4.26 -24.64
C GLN A 369 9.01 4.38 -23.62
N ARG A 370 7.87 4.93 -24.05
CA ARG A 370 6.66 4.96 -23.25
C ARG A 370 6.08 3.56 -23.05
N TYR A 371 5.65 3.30 -21.84
CA TYR A 371 4.85 2.14 -21.47
C TYR A 371 3.57 2.62 -20.81
N ARG A 372 2.47 1.91 -21.08
CA ARG A 372 1.17 2.12 -20.43
C ARG A 372 0.84 0.89 -19.62
N LEU A 373 0.83 1.05 -18.30
CA LEU A 373 0.23 0.11 -17.37
C LEU A 373 -1.29 0.27 -17.45
N LYS A 374 -1.98 -0.86 -17.59
CA LYS A 374 -3.44 -0.93 -17.60
C LYS A 374 -3.91 -2.03 -16.65
N ILE A 375 -4.85 -1.70 -15.77
CA ILE A 375 -5.53 -2.65 -14.88
C ILE A 375 -7.02 -2.60 -15.20
N THR A 376 -7.57 -3.76 -15.57
CA THR A 376 -8.99 -3.97 -15.88
C THR A 376 -9.55 -5.10 -15.03
N HIS A 377 -10.81 -5.46 -15.24
CA HIS A 377 -11.41 -6.65 -14.64
C HIS A 377 -12.29 -7.40 -15.64
N LYS A 378 -12.52 -8.68 -15.35
CA LYS A 378 -13.46 -9.51 -16.09
C LYS A 378 -14.80 -9.61 -15.37
N GLY A 379 -15.87 -9.64 -16.15
CA GLY A 379 -17.22 -9.85 -15.63
C GLY A 379 -17.72 -8.67 -14.80
N SER A 380 -18.37 -8.97 -13.68
CA SER A 380 -18.85 -7.96 -12.73
C SER A 380 -18.20 -8.20 -11.38
N LEU A 381 -17.61 -7.14 -10.83
CA LEU A 381 -17.02 -7.13 -9.50
C LEU A 381 -18.11 -7.34 -8.45
N GLN A 382 -17.93 -8.35 -7.59
CA GLN A 382 -18.75 -8.54 -6.42
C GLN A 382 -18.61 -7.31 -5.49
N GLY A 383 -19.73 -6.69 -5.14
CA GLY A 383 -19.76 -5.42 -4.40
C GLY A 383 -19.71 -4.17 -5.29
N GLY A 384 -19.66 -4.33 -6.62
CA GLY A 384 -19.66 -3.21 -7.60
C GLY A 384 -18.30 -2.55 -7.81
N GLN A 385 -17.33 -2.87 -6.96
CA GLN A 385 -15.96 -2.35 -6.99
C GLN A 385 -14.99 -3.32 -6.31
N GLN A 386 -13.71 -3.21 -6.63
CA GLN A 386 -12.61 -3.92 -5.99
C GLN A 386 -11.48 -2.95 -5.70
N ALA A 387 -11.08 -2.86 -4.44
CA ALA A 387 -9.89 -2.12 -4.08
C ALA A 387 -8.64 -2.96 -4.34
N PHE A 388 -7.60 -2.37 -4.92
CA PHE A 388 -6.36 -3.06 -5.23
C PHE A 388 -5.14 -2.24 -4.80
N SER A 389 -4.02 -2.92 -4.64
CA SER A 389 -2.74 -2.33 -4.31
C SER A 389 -1.77 -2.55 -5.46
N LEU A 390 -1.07 -1.50 -5.87
CA LEU A 390 -0.03 -1.52 -6.89
C LEU A 390 1.30 -1.16 -6.23
N VAL A 391 2.28 -2.07 -6.32
CA VAL A 391 3.67 -1.76 -6.04
C VAL A 391 4.43 -1.84 -7.34
N PHE A 392 5.12 -0.76 -7.69
CA PHE A 392 5.81 -0.63 -8.98
C PHE A 392 7.22 -0.10 -8.76
N LYS A 393 8.18 -0.70 -9.47
CA LYS A 393 9.56 -0.26 -9.57
C LYS A 393 10.02 -0.29 -11.02
N ALA A 394 10.48 0.84 -11.53
CA ALA A 394 11.11 0.96 -12.83
C ALA A 394 12.03 2.18 -12.87
N GLY A 395 13.00 2.17 -13.79
CA GLY A 395 13.70 3.40 -14.15
C GLY A 395 12.79 4.25 -15.01
N VAL A 396 12.36 5.39 -14.48
CA VAL A 396 11.43 6.31 -15.16
C VAL A 396 12.15 7.63 -15.45
N ALA A 397 12.13 8.03 -16.71
CA ALA A 397 12.46 9.38 -17.13
C ALA A 397 11.21 10.26 -16.92
N ASP A 398 11.08 10.84 -15.73
CA ASP A 398 9.88 11.57 -15.31
C ASP A 398 9.86 13.05 -15.66
N GLY A 399 10.92 13.54 -16.33
CA GLY A 399 11.08 14.95 -16.69
C GLY A 399 12.05 15.70 -15.80
N ALA A 400 12.44 15.15 -14.64
CA ALA A 400 13.55 15.69 -13.88
C ALA A 400 14.87 15.40 -14.60
N SER A 401 15.70 16.42 -14.81
CA SER A 401 17.05 16.27 -15.36
C SER A 401 18.10 16.00 -14.29
N GLU A 402 17.83 16.41 -13.04
CA GLU A 402 18.77 16.28 -11.93
C GLU A 402 18.09 16.34 -10.55
N THR A 403 18.81 15.88 -9.52
CA THR A 403 18.45 16.04 -8.12
C THR A 403 19.48 16.93 -7.42
N LEU A 404 19.02 17.94 -6.67
CA LEU A 404 19.83 18.78 -5.81
C LEU A 404 19.43 18.62 -4.33
N TYR A 405 20.43 18.48 -3.47
CA TYR A 405 20.29 18.41 -2.03
C TYR A 405 20.57 19.76 -1.41
N TRP A 406 19.72 20.18 -0.46
CA TRP A 406 19.95 21.40 0.31
C TRP A 406 21.15 21.23 1.24
N ILE A 407 22.15 22.12 1.12
CA ILE A 407 23.34 22.21 1.98
C ILE A 407 23.48 23.58 2.64
N GLY A 408 22.50 24.48 2.43
CA GLY A 408 22.47 25.80 3.05
C GLY A 408 22.32 25.74 4.57
N GLN A 409 22.79 26.77 5.25
CA GLN A 409 22.56 26.96 6.69
C GLN A 409 21.20 27.62 6.93
N SER A 410 20.73 27.62 8.18
CA SER A 410 19.48 28.29 8.53
C SER A 410 19.57 29.79 8.22
N GLY A 411 18.57 30.32 7.52
CA GLY A 411 18.53 31.70 7.01
C GLY A 411 19.18 31.88 5.63
N SER A 412 19.55 30.78 4.94
CA SER A 412 20.13 30.88 3.59
C SER A 412 19.06 30.95 2.52
N GLU A 413 19.39 31.58 1.39
CA GLU A 413 18.47 31.86 0.29
C GLU A 413 18.31 30.67 -0.66
N TRP A 414 17.08 30.38 -1.09
CA TRP A 414 16.78 29.36 -2.11
C TRP A 414 17.57 29.60 -3.40
N ASN A 415 17.67 30.85 -3.83
CA ASN A 415 18.30 31.24 -5.08
C ASN A 415 19.83 31.44 -5.00
N ASP A 416 20.49 31.16 -3.87
CA ASP A 416 21.95 31.15 -3.83
C ASP A 416 22.49 29.77 -4.30
N PRO A 417 23.20 29.69 -5.44
CA PRO A 417 23.74 28.44 -5.97
C PRO A 417 24.73 27.71 -5.02
N LYS A 418 25.23 28.40 -3.98
CA LYS A 418 26.08 27.80 -2.94
C LYS A 418 25.33 26.85 -2.02
N ASN A 419 24.00 26.95 -1.95
CA ASN A 419 23.17 26.18 -1.00
C ASN A 419 22.69 24.83 -1.56
N TRP A 420 23.10 24.45 -2.77
CA TRP A 420 22.66 23.22 -3.42
C TRP A 420 23.84 22.32 -3.79
N SER A 421 23.68 21.02 -3.64
CA SER A 421 24.69 20.00 -3.98
C SER A 421 24.09 18.84 -4.78
N PHE A 422 24.91 18.15 -5.57
CA PHE A 422 24.47 16.91 -6.25
C PHE A 422 24.37 15.70 -5.31
N VAL A 423 24.91 15.80 -4.10
CA VAL A 423 24.89 14.73 -3.10
C VAL A 423 24.59 15.31 -1.71
N PRO A 424 23.99 14.53 -0.79
CA PRO A 424 23.76 14.97 0.58
C PRO A 424 25.06 15.44 1.25
N ASN A 425 25.01 16.59 1.95
CA ASN A 425 26.17 17.18 2.63
C ASN A 425 27.42 17.40 1.74
N GLY A 426 27.24 17.47 0.42
CA GLY A 426 28.34 17.65 -0.52
C GLY A 426 28.84 19.09 -0.65
N VAL A 427 29.72 19.30 -1.62
CA VAL A 427 30.12 20.65 -2.04
C VAL A 427 29.03 21.29 -2.89
N SER A 428 29.01 22.62 -2.97
CA SER A 428 28.09 23.33 -3.85
C SER A 428 28.20 22.85 -5.30
N ALA A 429 27.05 22.62 -5.91
CA ALA A 429 26.86 22.35 -7.33
C ALA A 429 26.97 23.61 -8.20
N GLY A 430 26.95 24.80 -7.60
CA GLY A 430 26.94 26.07 -8.32
C GLY A 430 25.67 26.28 -9.16
N LYS A 431 24.55 25.69 -8.74
CA LYS A 431 23.27 25.69 -9.47
C LYS A 431 22.11 26.07 -8.56
N ILE A 432 21.09 26.69 -9.17
CA ILE A 432 19.80 26.98 -8.55
C ILE A 432 18.78 25.99 -9.13
N PRO A 433 17.84 25.45 -8.33
CA PRO A 433 16.78 24.60 -8.82
C PRO A 433 15.97 25.26 -9.93
N SER A 434 15.62 24.46 -10.93
CA SER A 434 14.74 24.83 -12.03
C SER A 434 13.52 23.92 -12.06
N ASN A 435 12.65 24.14 -13.03
CA ASN A 435 11.48 23.30 -13.27
C ASN A 435 11.80 21.85 -13.67
N GLN A 436 13.07 21.52 -13.95
CA GLN A 436 13.56 20.15 -14.19
C GLN A 436 14.37 19.60 -13.00
N THR A 437 14.44 20.33 -11.90
CA THR A 437 15.26 19.96 -10.74
C THR A 437 14.38 19.40 -9.63
N ARG A 438 14.65 18.16 -9.23
CA ARG A 438 14.14 17.61 -7.97
C ARG A 438 14.99 18.14 -6.82
N VAL A 439 14.36 18.67 -5.78
CA VAL A 439 15.07 19.06 -4.57
C VAL A 439 14.78 18.10 -3.41
N VAL A 440 15.80 17.89 -2.58
CA VAL A 440 15.74 17.03 -1.42
C VAL A 440 16.29 17.74 -0.19
N PHE A 441 15.51 17.73 0.88
CA PHE A 441 15.90 18.16 2.21
C PHE A 441 16.10 16.92 3.07
N GLU A 442 17.36 16.57 3.32
CA GLU A 442 17.77 15.43 4.13
C GLU A 442 19.04 15.83 4.88
N SER A 443 18.91 16.33 6.12
CA SER A 443 20.08 16.66 6.94
C SER A 443 20.37 15.57 7.97
N SER A 444 21.63 15.16 8.04
CA SER A 444 22.15 14.31 9.11
C SER A 444 22.50 15.08 10.40
N THR A 445 22.39 16.41 10.40
CA THR A 445 22.86 17.26 11.52
C THR A 445 21.81 17.55 12.59
N GLY A 446 20.53 17.25 12.33
CA GLY A 446 19.43 17.43 13.29
C GLY A 446 19.08 18.88 13.66
N GLN A 447 19.66 19.89 13.00
CA GLN A 447 19.38 21.30 13.28
C GLN A 447 18.25 21.84 12.42
N ASN A 448 17.28 22.55 13.00
CA ASN A 448 16.20 23.19 12.24
C ASN A 448 16.74 24.17 11.20
N GLN A 449 16.09 24.24 10.04
CA GLN A 449 16.52 25.07 8.91
C GLN A 449 15.43 26.09 8.57
N THR A 450 15.83 27.32 8.31
CA THR A 450 14.99 28.30 7.61
C THR A 450 15.54 28.54 6.22
N VAL A 451 14.71 28.40 5.20
CA VAL A 451 15.01 28.69 3.80
C VAL A 451 14.26 29.95 3.40
N LEU A 452 14.99 30.94 2.88
CA LEU A 452 14.42 32.22 2.48
C LEU A 452 14.21 32.28 0.96
N PHE A 453 13.04 32.72 0.53
CA PHE A 453 12.77 33.02 -0.88
C PHE A 453 12.83 34.54 -1.07
N ASN A 454 13.74 35.01 -1.92
CA ASN A 454 13.93 36.44 -2.21
C ASN A 454 13.33 36.86 -3.57
N GLU A 455 12.92 35.88 -4.38
CA GLU A 455 12.22 36.01 -5.66
C GLU A 455 11.40 34.74 -5.90
N ASP A 456 10.53 34.77 -6.91
CA ASP A 456 9.80 33.59 -7.37
C ASP A 456 10.76 32.46 -7.78
N ALA A 457 10.39 31.23 -7.47
CA ALA A 457 11.18 30.04 -7.77
C ALA A 457 10.33 28.98 -8.49
N THR A 458 10.99 28.11 -9.24
CA THR A 458 10.35 26.96 -9.87
C THR A 458 11.15 25.70 -9.60
N VAL A 459 10.45 24.60 -9.39
CA VAL A 459 11.04 23.32 -9.03
C VAL A 459 10.25 22.18 -9.67
N PHE A 460 10.92 21.10 -10.05
CA PHE A 460 10.23 19.91 -10.54
C PHE A 460 9.45 19.26 -9.40
N SER A 461 10.13 18.96 -8.29
CA SER A 461 9.49 18.42 -7.09
C SER A 461 10.26 18.78 -5.83
N VAL A 462 9.56 18.93 -4.71
CA VAL A 462 10.14 19.16 -3.39
C VAL A 462 9.93 17.93 -2.53
N ASN A 463 11.00 17.44 -1.90
CA ASN A 463 10.93 16.28 -1.02
C ASN A 463 11.64 16.59 0.31
N LEU A 464 10.89 16.59 1.41
CA LEU A 464 11.37 16.84 2.75
C LEU A 464 11.27 15.56 3.57
N PHE A 465 12.42 15.08 4.04
CA PHE A 465 12.57 13.80 4.72
C PHE A 465 13.25 13.96 6.09
N GLY A 466 13.09 12.96 6.96
CA GLY A 466 13.77 12.87 8.25
C GLY A 466 13.04 13.59 9.38
N ASN A 467 13.74 13.88 10.49
CA ASN A 467 13.13 14.43 11.70
C ASN A 467 13.44 15.93 11.91
N GLN A 468 14.09 16.55 10.93
CA GLN A 468 14.49 17.95 10.98
C GLN A 468 13.32 18.85 10.62
N MET A 469 13.07 19.89 11.41
CA MET A 469 12.13 20.94 11.02
C MET A 469 12.75 21.81 9.92
N VAL A 470 11.98 22.01 8.86
CA VAL A 470 12.32 22.91 7.76
C VAL A 470 11.25 24.00 7.71
N ASN A 471 11.67 25.26 7.74
CA ASN A 471 10.82 26.42 7.60
C ASN A 471 11.07 27.07 6.24
N PHE A 472 10.08 27.09 5.36
CA PHE A 472 10.12 27.85 4.11
C PHE A 472 9.44 29.19 4.33
N ASP A 473 10.24 30.26 4.39
CA ASP A 473 9.69 31.61 4.34
C ASP A 473 9.65 32.09 2.90
N LEU A 474 8.47 32.00 2.29
CA LEU A 474 8.25 32.38 0.90
C LEU A 474 8.36 33.89 0.70
N ASN A 475 8.25 34.69 1.77
CA ASN A 475 8.43 36.15 1.77
C ASN A 475 7.70 36.86 0.60
N GLN A 476 6.42 36.52 0.46
CA GLN A 476 5.46 36.96 -0.55
C GLN A 476 5.74 36.48 -2.00
N ASN A 477 6.71 35.59 -2.19
CA ASN A 477 7.02 35.00 -3.49
C ASN A 477 6.22 33.71 -3.75
N THR A 478 6.29 33.25 -4.99
CA THR A 478 5.69 32.01 -5.46
C THR A 478 6.75 30.93 -5.65
N LEU A 479 6.51 29.74 -5.08
CA LEU A 479 7.20 28.51 -5.45
C LEU A 479 6.31 27.69 -6.38
N GLN A 480 6.65 27.63 -7.66
CA GLN A 480 5.96 26.80 -8.64
C GLN A 480 6.51 25.37 -8.65
N VAL A 481 5.62 24.38 -8.54
CA VAL A 481 5.93 22.95 -8.42
C VAL A 481 5.30 22.19 -9.58
N GLU A 482 6.11 21.47 -10.36
CA GLU A 482 5.63 20.79 -11.57
C GLU A 482 5.11 19.37 -11.35
N SER A 483 5.70 18.58 -10.45
CA SER A 483 5.38 17.14 -10.33
C SER A 483 4.99 16.69 -8.93
N GLY A 484 5.50 17.30 -7.86
CA GLY A 484 5.11 16.86 -6.53
C GLY A 484 5.73 17.66 -5.39
N PHE A 485 5.03 17.66 -4.27
CA PHE A 485 5.48 18.28 -3.03
C PHE A 485 5.23 17.30 -1.89
N ARG A 486 6.30 16.84 -1.24
CA ARG A 486 6.25 15.79 -0.22
C ARG A 486 6.90 16.25 1.07
N VAL A 487 6.12 16.25 2.13
CA VAL A 487 6.52 16.55 3.51
C VAL A 487 6.28 15.28 4.33
N SER A 488 7.36 14.57 4.63
CA SER A 488 7.32 13.36 5.45
C SER A 488 8.03 13.53 6.80
N ASN A 489 8.50 14.74 7.12
CA ASN A 489 9.12 15.06 8.41
C ASN A 489 8.07 15.48 9.45
N GLN A 490 8.43 15.36 10.73
CA GLN A 490 7.44 15.50 11.82
C GLN A 490 6.86 16.92 11.96
N ILE A 491 7.54 17.99 11.54
CA ILE A 491 7.01 19.36 11.53
C ILE A 491 7.75 20.20 10.46
N THR A 492 7.10 20.54 9.35
CA THR A 492 7.56 21.58 8.40
C THR A 492 6.68 22.81 8.56
N GLN A 493 7.25 24.01 8.45
CA GLN A 493 6.49 25.25 8.44
C GLN A 493 6.69 25.95 7.09
N ILE A 494 5.62 26.51 6.54
CA ILE A 494 5.66 27.27 5.29
C ILE A 494 4.91 28.57 5.57
N THR A 495 5.55 29.71 5.28
CA THR A 495 5.01 31.02 5.64
C THR A 495 5.04 32.01 4.47
N ASN A 496 4.09 32.94 4.47
CA ASN A 496 4.10 34.18 3.68
C ASN A 496 4.25 33.98 2.16
N GLY A 497 3.30 33.39 1.44
CA GLY A 497 3.41 33.36 -0.03
C GLY A 497 2.52 32.33 -0.72
N THR A 498 2.94 31.89 -1.91
CA THR A 498 2.15 30.94 -2.72
C THR A 498 2.97 29.71 -3.10
N ILE A 499 2.40 28.53 -2.94
CA ILE A 499 2.86 27.32 -3.64
C ILE A 499 1.90 27.09 -4.80
N ARG A 500 2.42 27.20 -6.02
CA ARG A 500 1.65 27.00 -7.25
C ARG A 500 1.92 25.62 -7.82
N PHE A 501 0.88 24.82 -8.01
CA PHE A 501 0.91 23.48 -8.59
C PHE A 501 0.41 23.53 -10.03
N VAL A 502 1.28 23.14 -10.98
CA VAL A 502 0.96 23.09 -12.42
C VAL A 502 1.57 21.85 -13.04
N ASN A 503 0.76 21.00 -13.67
CA ASN A 503 1.27 19.78 -14.29
C ASN A 503 0.53 19.47 -15.59
N ALA A 504 1.28 19.39 -16.69
CA ALA A 504 0.74 19.08 -18.01
C ALA A 504 0.61 17.56 -18.29
N SER A 505 0.95 16.69 -17.33
CA SER A 505 0.84 15.24 -17.48
C SER A 505 -0.61 14.80 -17.32
N SER A 506 -0.97 13.71 -18.01
CA SER A 506 -2.22 13.00 -17.77
C SER A 506 -2.20 12.21 -16.47
N ASN A 507 -1.02 11.96 -15.90
CA ASN A 507 -0.91 11.22 -14.65
C ASN A 507 -1.26 12.11 -13.47
N GLN A 508 -2.08 11.57 -12.57
CA GLN A 508 -2.31 12.17 -11.26
C GLN A 508 -1.00 12.28 -10.48
N GLN A 509 -0.66 13.50 -10.08
CA GLN A 509 0.51 13.85 -9.28
C GLN A 509 0.17 13.77 -7.78
N LEU A 510 1.18 13.42 -6.99
CA LEU A 510 1.01 13.20 -5.55
C LEU A 510 1.55 14.39 -4.76
N VAL A 511 0.73 14.83 -3.81
CA VAL A 511 1.09 15.84 -2.82
C VAL A 511 0.94 15.21 -1.44
N GLU A 512 1.97 15.31 -0.64
CA GLU A 512 1.95 14.89 0.75
C GLU A 512 2.39 16.06 1.61
N LEU A 513 1.52 16.51 2.50
CA LEU A 513 1.80 17.68 3.33
C LEU A 513 1.97 17.29 4.80
N GLY A 514 1.68 16.04 5.17
CA GLY A 514 1.84 15.54 6.53
C GLY A 514 1.26 16.49 7.56
N GLU A 515 2.04 16.80 8.60
CA GLU A 515 1.69 17.78 9.63
C GLU A 515 2.30 19.17 9.36
N ALA A 516 2.46 19.55 8.08
CA ALA A 516 2.96 20.87 7.73
C ALA A 516 2.03 21.98 8.24
N ILE A 517 2.65 23.05 8.76
CA ILE A 517 1.97 24.24 9.24
C ILE A 517 2.07 25.32 8.16
N PHE A 518 0.92 25.88 7.79
CA PHE A 518 0.82 26.98 6.83
C PHE A 518 0.39 28.27 7.54
N ASP A 519 1.18 29.33 7.39
CA ASP A 519 0.89 30.66 7.95
C ASP A 519 0.97 31.71 6.84
N ASP A 520 -0.17 32.32 6.48
CA ASP A 520 -0.29 33.22 5.33
C ASP A 520 0.22 32.59 4.01
N VAL A 521 -0.21 31.35 3.74
CA VAL A 521 0.17 30.62 2.52
C VAL A 521 -1.05 30.25 1.68
N LYS A 522 -0.96 30.54 0.38
CA LYS A 522 -1.87 30.04 -0.64
C LYS A 522 -1.32 28.76 -1.30
N LEU A 523 -2.14 27.73 -1.39
CA LEU A 523 -1.90 26.52 -2.18
C LEU A 523 -2.75 26.62 -3.45
N ASP A 524 -2.11 26.92 -4.58
CA ASP A 524 -2.78 27.29 -5.84
C ASP A 524 -2.62 26.18 -6.89
N PHE A 525 -3.67 25.41 -7.11
CA PHE A 525 -3.72 24.35 -8.12
C PHE A 525 -4.32 24.91 -9.41
N GLU A 526 -3.48 25.17 -10.42
CA GLU A 526 -3.87 25.87 -11.66
C GLU A 526 -4.00 24.96 -12.89
N ASP A 527 -3.39 23.78 -12.88
CA ASP A 527 -3.47 22.81 -13.97
C ASP A 527 -3.11 21.39 -13.48
N GLY A 528 -3.60 20.37 -14.17
CA GLY A 528 -3.27 18.96 -13.93
C GLY A 528 -4.20 18.24 -12.94
N SER A 529 -3.88 16.97 -12.68
CA SER A 529 -4.58 16.13 -11.71
C SER A 529 -3.69 15.91 -10.48
N TRP A 530 -4.19 16.20 -9.30
CA TRP A 530 -3.46 16.16 -8.04
C TRP A 530 -4.21 15.34 -7.00
N LYS A 531 -3.48 14.59 -6.18
CA LYS A 531 -4.03 13.85 -5.03
C LYS A 531 -3.22 14.20 -3.78
N ILE A 532 -3.88 14.79 -2.79
CA ILE A 532 -3.29 15.06 -1.46
C ILE A 532 -3.50 13.82 -0.60
N LEU A 533 -2.39 13.19 -0.21
CA LEU A 533 -2.37 11.95 0.56
C LEU A 533 -2.56 12.18 2.07
N SER A 534 -2.03 13.29 2.59
CA SER A 534 -2.16 13.68 3.99
C SER A 534 -1.94 15.18 4.13
N ALA A 535 -2.60 15.78 5.12
CA ALA A 535 -2.40 17.15 5.53
C ALA A 535 -2.96 17.38 6.94
N GLY A 536 -2.32 18.26 7.71
CA GLY A 536 -2.85 18.85 8.94
C GLY A 536 -3.93 19.90 8.62
N ILE A 537 -3.67 21.17 8.97
CA ILE A 537 -4.53 22.29 8.57
C ILE A 537 -3.88 22.98 7.37
N LEU A 538 -4.54 22.93 6.22
CA LEU A 538 -4.09 23.61 5.01
C LEU A 538 -4.26 25.12 5.12
N GLY A 539 -3.45 25.86 4.36
CA GLY A 539 -3.64 27.30 4.14
C GLY A 539 -4.84 27.62 3.24
N ASP A 540 -4.74 28.67 2.44
CA ASP A 540 -5.77 29.06 1.48
C ASP A 540 -5.65 28.20 0.21
N VAL A 541 -6.58 27.29 -0.01
CA VAL A 541 -6.58 26.37 -1.16
C VAL A 541 -7.39 26.97 -2.30
N ALA A 542 -6.76 27.15 -3.45
CA ALA A 542 -7.41 27.54 -4.69
C ALA A 542 -7.26 26.44 -5.74
N VAL A 543 -8.34 26.14 -6.46
CA VAL A 543 -8.36 25.13 -7.52
C VAL A 543 -9.01 25.72 -8.76
N SER A 544 -8.23 25.85 -9.83
CA SER A 544 -8.63 26.38 -11.14
C SER A 544 -8.10 25.50 -12.26
N ASN A 545 -8.93 25.11 -13.22
CA ASN A 545 -8.59 24.20 -14.32
C ASN A 545 -7.83 22.90 -13.92
N ALA A 546 -7.92 22.48 -12.67
CA ALA A 546 -7.23 21.32 -12.12
C ALA A 546 -8.22 20.41 -11.38
N THR A 547 -7.88 19.13 -11.26
CA THR A 547 -8.60 18.19 -10.38
C THR A 547 -7.78 17.96 -9.12
N LEU A 548 -8.41 18.10 -7.95
CA LEU A 548 -7.79 17.90 -6.65
C LEU A 548 -8.55 16.84 -5.83
N ASP A 549 -7.90 15.70 -5.59
CA ASP A 549 -8.43 14.61 -4.78
C ASP A 549 -7.85 14.62 -3.37
N PHE A 550 -8.70 14.53 -2.34
CA PHE A 550 -8.25 14.30 -0.95
C PHE A 550 -8.39 12.82 -0.58
N ASP A 551 -7.28 12.16 -0.22
CA ASP A 551 -7.23 10.73 0.16
C ASP A 551 -7.34 10.51 1.69
N PHE A 552 -8.04 11.40 2.40
CA PHE A 552 -8.25 11.30 3.85
C PHE A 552 -9.64 11.79 4.25
N ALA A 553 -10.18 11.27 5.35
CA ALA A 553 -11.59 11.38 5.68
C ALA A 553 -12.06 12.79 6.09
N HIS A 554 -11.17 13.58 6.69
CA HIS A 554 -11.49 14.92 7.20
C HIS A 554 -10.49 15.96 6.70
N VAL A 555 -10.94 16.83 5.81
CA VAL A 555 -10.17 17.97 5.30
C VAL A 555 -10.33 19.16 6.23
N ARG A 556 -9.21 19.81 6.60
CA ARG A 556 -9.19 21.04 7.41
C ARG A 556 -8.34 22.08 6.68
N LEU A 557 -8.90 23.26 6.43
CA LEU A 557 -8.24 24.28 5.63
C LEU A 557 -8.65 25.69 6.04
N ARG A 558 -7.79 26.70 5.80
CA ARG A 558 -8.13 28.10 6.09
C ARG A 558 -9.28 28.55 5.20
N SER A 559 -9.07 28.54 3.89
CA SER A 559 -10.10 28.86 2.90
C SER A 559 -10.08 27.93 1.70
N LEU A 560 -11.23 27.70 1.08
CA LEU A 560 -11.35 26.98 -0.19
C LEU A 560 -12.00 27.86 -1.26
N SER A 561 -11.35 27.93 -2.43
CA SER A 561 -11.84 28.60 -3.62
C SER A 561 -11.77 27.64 -4.81
N VAL A 562 -12.91 27.22 -5.37
CA VAL A 562 -12.95 26.39 -6.59
C VAL A 562 -13.59 27.18 -7.72
N ASN A 563 -12.80 27.47 -8.74
CA ASN A 563 -13.14 28.36 -9.84
C ASN A 563 -12.69 27.80 -11.20
N ASN A 564 -13.17 28.41 -12.30
CA ASN A 564 -12.72 28.13 -13.66
C ASN A 564 -12.56 26.63 -13.99
N GLY A 565 -13.63 25.83 -13.87
CA GLY A 565 -13.56 24.39 -14.22
C GLY A 565 -12.78 23.51 -13.23
N GLY A 566 -12.29 24.05 -12.12
CA GLY A 566 -11.62 23.27 -11.08
C GLY A 566 -12.56 22.23 -10.45
N GLU A 567 -11.98 21.09 -10.08
CA GLU A 567 -12.68 19.96 -9.47
C GLU A 567 -12.06 19.61 -8.13
N VAL A 568 -12.89 19.40 -7.11
CA VAL A 568 -12.46 18.85 -5.81
C VAL A 568 -13.24 17.56 -5.51
N SER A 569 -12.52 16.45 -5.36
CA SER A 569 -13.07 15.11 -5.13
C SER A 569 -12.22 14.31 -4.11
N GLY A 570 -12.35 12.99 -4.07
CA GLY A 570 -11.62 12.09 -3.18
C GLY A 570 -12.50 11.36 -2.16
N VAL A 571 -11.89 10.80 -1.12
CA VAL A 571 -12.57 9.91 -0.14
C VAL A 571 -13.14 10.66 1.07
N PHE A 572 -12.84 11.96 1.19
CA PHE A 572 -13.23 12.76 2.36
C PHE A 572 -14.76 12.82 2.56
N THR A 573 -15.18 12.70 3.82
CA THR A 573 -16.59 12.78 4.21
C THR A 573 -16.91 14.06 4.96
N LYS A 574 -15.89 14.77 5.45
CA LYS A 574 -16.01 16.02 6.20
C LYS A 574 -14.99 17.05 5.71
N LEU A 575 -15.40 18.31 5.58
CA LEU A 575 -14.53 19.45 5.33
C LEU A 575 -14.80 20.54 6.38
N THR A 576 -13.75 21.02 7.03
CA THR A 576 -13.80 22.17 7.95
C THR A 576 -13.01 23.34 7.36
N PHE A 577 -13.63 24.51 7.26
CA PHE A 577 -12.97 25.75 6.85
C PHE A 577 -12.98 26.79 7.98
N PHE A 578 -11.91 27.58 8.09
CA PHE A 578 -11.72 28.55 9.18
C PHE A 578 -12.02 30.00 8.76
N GLU A 579 -11.94 30.32 7.47
CA GLU A 579 -12.20 31.66 6.93
C GLU A 579 -13.16 31.62 5.73
N GLY A 580 -12.77 31.09 4.57
CA GLY A 580 -13.58 31.18 3.35
C GLY A 580 -14.03 29.86 2.74
N PHE A 581 -15.23 29.80 2.20
CA PHE A 581 -15.67 28.73 1.29
C PHE A 581 -16.38 29.33 0.08
N SER A 582 -15.83 29.13 -1.12
CA SER A 582 -16.34 29.70 -2.36
C SER A 582 -16.31 28.71 -3.52
N LEU A 583 -17.47 28.43 -4.12
CA LEU A 583 -17.62 27.64 -5.34
C LEU A 583 -18.30 28.47 -6.42
N THR A 584 -17.70 28.54 -7.61
CA THR A 584 -18.30 29.24 -8.78
C THR A 584 -19.18 28.30 -9.63
N ALA A 585 -20.04 28.85 -10.47
CA ALA A 585 -21.02 28.05 -11.23
C ALA A 585 -20.42 26.96 -12.15
N ASN A 586 -19.15 27.08 -12.54
CA ASN A 586 -18.47 26.14 -13.44
C ASN A 586 -17.50 25.19 -12.72
N SER A 587 -17.43 25.20 -11.38
CA SER A 587 -16.61 24.22 -10.67
C SER A 587 -17.34 22.90 -10.44
N MET A 588 -16.58 21.86 -10.16
CA MET A 588 -17.06 20.56 -9.71
C MET A 588 -16.61 20.32 -8.28
N PHE A 589 -17.49 19.80 -7.45
CA PHE A 589 -17.21 19.56 -6.04
C PHE A 589 -17.91 18.31 -5.56
N LYS A 590 -17.25 17.54 -4.67
CA LYS A 590 -17.79 16.31 -4.09
C LYS A 590 -19.14 16.57 -3.40
N PRO A 591 -20.23 15.90 -3.82
CA PRO A 591 -21.53 16.04 -3.15
C PRO A 591 -21.56 15.26 -1.83
N SER A 592 -22.59 15.52 -1.02
CA SER A 592 -22.94 14.70 0.16
C SER A 592 -21.86 14.59 1.24
N ILE A 593 -21.10 15.67 1.47
CA ILE A 593 -20.16 15.79 2.59
C ILE A 593 -20.76 16.58 3.76
N GLN A 594 -20.17 16.44 4.94
CA GLN A 594 -20.39 17.35 6.06
C GLN A 594 -19.45 18.54 5.96
N LEU A 595 -20.00 19.74 5.77
CA LEU A 595 -19.25 20.99 5.79
C LEU A 595 -19.34 21.62 7.19
N ALA A 596 -18.23 22.15 7.71
CA ALA A 596 -18.20 22.84 8.98
C ALA A 596 -17.42 24.16 8.90
N PHE A 597 -17.94 25.20 9.54
CA PHE A 597 -17.21 26.44 9.80
C PHE A 597 -16.81 26.51 11.27
N GLU A 598 -15.54 26.80 11.52
CA GLU A 598 -14.99 27.01 12.85
C GLU A 598 -14.00 28.17 12.75
N GLY A 599 -14.37 29.39 13.11
CA GLY A 599 -13.51 30.56 12.93
C GLY A 599 -14.02 31.77 13.71
N GLU A 600 -13.32 32.90 13.61
CA GLU A 600 -13.79 34.17 14.19
C GLU A 600 -14.76 34.88 13.24
N GLN A 601 -14.34 35.06 11.98
CA GLN A 601 -15.13 35.63 10.90
C GLN A 601 -14.85 34.87 9.60
N GLY A 602 -15.89 34.59 8.81
CA GLY A 602 -15.73 33.87 7.56
C GLY A 602 -16.82 34.14 6.54
N THR A 603 -16.65 33.60 5.33
CA THR A 603 -17.59 33.76 4.22
C THR A 603 -18.01 32.42 3.61
N TYR A 604 -19.26 32.35 3.16
CA TYR A 604 -19.81 31.21 2.43
C TYR A 604 -20.48 31.64 1.12
N SER A 605 -20.07 31.01 0.02
CA SER A 605 -20.60 31.22 -1.33
C SER A 605 -20.61 29.90 -2.08
N ASN A 606 -21.78 29.48 -2.59
CA ASN A 606 -21.90 28.31 -3.45
C ASN A 606 -22.80 28.60 -4.65
N GLN A 607 -22.20 28.67 -5.83
CA GLN A 607 -22.92 28.89 -7.08
C GLN A 607 -23.19 27.59 -7.86
N ILE A 608 -22.82 26.42 -7.33
CA ILE A 608 -23.14 25.12 -7.94
C ILE A 608 -24.57 24.72 -7.51
N PRO A 609 -25.51 24.59 -8.46
CA PRO A 609 -26.88 24.18 -8.15
C PRO A 609 -26.94 22.72 -7.65
N ASP A 610 -27.86 22.44 -6.73
CA ASP A 610 -28.23 21.08 -6.28
C ASP A 610 -27.09 20.22 -5.67
N LEU A 611 -26.01 20.83 -5.19
CA LEU A 611 -24.84 20.15 -4.61
C LEU A 611 -25.14 19.40 -3.28
N ASN A 612 -26.31 19.60 -2.69
CA ASN A 612 -26.80 18.90 -1.49
C ASN A 612 -25.83 18.92 -0.29
N LEU A 613 -25.26 20.09 0.03
CA LEU A 613 -24.36 20.24 1.17
C LEU A 613 -25.13 20.42 2.50
N ALA A 614 -24.55 19.89 3.59
CA ALA A 614 -24.96 20.18 4.96
C ALA A 614 -23.86 20.98 5.66
N LEU A 615 -24.19 22.16 6.19
CA LEU A 615 -23.26 23.04 6.88
C LEU A 615 -23.56 23.11 8.38
N THR A 616 -22.53 22.95 9.20
CA THR A 616 -22.57 23.26 10.64
C THR A 616 -21.67 24.45 10.95
N VAL A 617 -22.22 25.49 11.57
CA VAL A 617 -21.48 26.68 12.01
C VAL A 617 -21.21 26.56 13.51
N LEU A 618 -19.96 26.31 13.89
CA LEU A 618 -19.55 25.92 15.25
C LEU A 618 -19.07 27.08 16.11
N SER A 619 -18.56 28.16 15.50
CA SER A 619 -18.07 29.35 16.21
C SER A 619 -18.12 30.59 15.31
N GLY A 620 -17.94 31.77 15.92
CA GLY A 620 -17.77 33.04 15.20
C GLY A 620 -18.98 33.54 14.42
N VAL A 621 -18.68 34.32 13.37
CA VAL A 621 -19.65 34.92 12.46
C VAL A 621 -19.37 34.46 11.04
N LEU A 622 -20.34 33.81 10.41
CA LEU A 622 -20.29 33.42 9.00
C LEU A 622 -21.18 34.35 8.16
N ASP A 623 -20.56 35.10 7.25
CA ASP A 623 -21.25 35.93 6.27
C ASP A 623 -21.68 35.05 5.07
N TRP A 624 -22.99 34.86 4.91
CA TRP A 624 -23.57 34.07 3.84
C TRP A 624 -23.86 34.97 2.63
N GLU A 625 -23.13 34.73 1.55
CA GLU A 625 -23.26 35.49 0.32
C GLU A 625 -24.32 34.91 -0.62
N ASN A 626 -24.22 33.61 -0.95
CA ASN A 626 -25.15 32.92 -1.86
C ASN A 626 -25.03 31.39 -1.73
N GLY A 627 -25.98 30.68 -2.35
CA GLY A 627 -25.99 29.24 -2.49
C GLY A 627 -27.03 28.53 -1.65
N ASP A 628 -27.48 27.37 -2.13
CA ASP A 628 -28.45 26.54 -1.43
C ASP A 628 -27.75 25.49 -0.56
N LEU A 629 -28.33 25.22 0.61
CA LEU A 629 -27.95 24.12 1.49
C LEU A 629 -29.14 23.19 1.69
N ASN A 630 -28.86 21.90 1.84
CA ASN A 630 -29.87 20.93 2.24
C ASN A 630 -30.11 20.99 3.76
N ARG A 631 -29.09 21.37 4.53
CA ARG A 631 -29.18 21.55 5.99
C ARG A 631 -28.20 22.61 6.49
N LEU A 632 -28.67 23.45 7.41
CA LEU A 632 -27.85 24.40 8.17
C LEU A 632 -28.08 24.18 9.67
N ASP A 633 -27.03 23.82 10.40
CA ASP A 633 -27.01 23.79 11.85
C ASP A 633 -26.12 24.93 12.39
N ILE A 634 -26.58 25.63 13.42
CA ILE A 634 -25.83 26.69 14.09
C ILE A 634 -25.69 26.32 15.55
N ASP A 635 -24.46 26.15 16.03
CA ASP A 635 -24.15 25.82 17.42
C ASP A 635 -23.19 26.86 17.98
N GLY A 636 -23.63 27.67 18.96
CA GLY A 636 -22.80 28.70 19.58
C GLY A 636 -22.30 29.85 18.67
N ALA A 637 -22.78 29.95 17.42
CA ALA A 637 -22.29 30.87 16.39
C ALA A 637 -23.36 31.83 15.83
N ARG A 638 -22.97 32.69 14.88
CA ARG A 638 -23.88 33.59 14.14
C ARG A 638 -23.72 33.44 12.63
N VAL A 639 -24.82 33.55 11.91
CA VAL A 639 -24.85 33.61 10.44
C VAL A 639 -25.50 34.92 10.01
N ASN A 640 -24.78 35.73 9.24
CA ASN A 640 -25.32 36.94 8.61
C ASN A 640 -25.74 36.59 7.19
N ALA A 641 -27.04 36.55 6.90
CA ALA A 641 -27.52 36.24 5.57
C ALA A 641 -28.39 37.35 5.01
N SER A 642 -28.00 37.90 3.86
CA SER A 642 -28.77 38.93 3.17
C SER A 642 -29.93 38.34 2.34
N GLN A 643 -29.88 37.05 1.98
CA GLN A 643 -30.88 36.36 1.14
C GLN A 643 -30.98 34.84 1.44
N ILE A 644 -31.56 34.43 2.58
CA ILE A 644 -31.99 33.02 2.75
C ILE A 644 -33.46 32.90 2.33
N SER A 645 -33.73 32.28 1.18
CA SER A 645 -35.08 31.81 0.88
C SER A 645 -35.35 30.53 1.68
N LYS A 646 -36.02 30.66 2.82
CA LYS A 646 -36.48 29.53 3.63
C LYS A 646 -37.38 28.61 2.79
N ARG A 647 -36.89 27.45 2.36
CA ARG A 647 -37.77 26.32 2.01
C ARG A 647 -37.92 25.46 3.26
N THR A 648 -39.06 25.60 3.92
CA THR A 648 -39.48 24.68 4.99
C THR A 648 -39.86 23.35 4.37
N GLY A 649 -39.11 22.29 4.67
CA GLY A 649 -39.40 20.89 4.37
C GLY A 649 -38.94 20.01 5.51
#